data_AF-A0A2W5UE98-F1
#
_entry.id   AF-A0A2W5UE98-F1
#
_cell.length_a   1.000
_cell.length_b   1.000
_cell.length_c   1.000
_cell.angle_alpha   90.00
_cell.angle_beta   90.00
_cell.angle_gamma   90.00
#
_symmetry.space_group_name_H-M   'P 1'
#
loop_
_entity.id
_entity.type
_entity.pdbx_description
1 polymer ?
#
loop_
_entity_poly.entity_id
_entity_poly.type
_entity_poly.pdbx_seq_one_letter_code
_entity_poly.pdbx_strand_id
1 'polypeptide(L)'
;MRRVLPLLVAALISCTNKPAEGTLKVVIDVSDAALTSRCTKLFARGSMELVTDPIDLTNREQVVIAIYQGMQSGEIELEAVGYSDATCTTETVPAERTDTTRHGFGMPAEVTLVMKRATTSNDGGVDADGDGVPFPADCNDGDPAIKPGATELCGDLVDNDCDTLVDCADLAACDNQQCSTGALCTASRCTETQCNDGLDNNGAGGVDCFDPDCDGRACVNGGTCQLGGCRATSEAGLCGDGIDNDGDGATDCADLVDCPAGASCDDQNGCTTTGTCDGVGSCATQPLTCDTAPQCFSGGGVCDVDAGRCPFTVTPGNGCNDGRACTTADFCLNDGGCGGNATVCNSPPNATCFTSLGTCSEALDGGCVYTPVAANQTSCDDGDECTADDTCDGDGGCRGIAPLPSDCPPSECMTRDAGACAAGNRCGFTPLPNGSPCSAGVCSGGQCVAVPVFNFPTSNFVEADLPASLGALTINCASVTINTGLADGGISFTECDGGVRVVPHTVVSNGGYGALLLYVDSLTVGSSGRLRARGSRPLILAVKNNATLGGTTDVDGFEVNALQRGAGANVACAEGEGRPGGVGGSPLTAGGGGGGAYGGVGGRGHFGAGAGNTLGGDGGAPFGNATLIPLLGGCNGGLGGSGNDANQGRGGRGGGALQVTAGGVIHVSGNVTANGGGGEGGKSDARTGGGGGGSGGAILLEAQRLTSGQFGNLIANGGAGGEGSGYSSGSTAYDGERGENGQLSLEGATGGSSIACGGAGGDGAALNDPAPGNGAAPSTVGCPANMPGGGGGGAMGRIRVNGFDGGCMFHNQSWFSPARTGVGSGCQ
;
A
#
# COMPACT_ATOMS: atom_id res chain seq x y z
N MET A 1 29.60 36.66 22.02
CA MET A 1 29.06 37.55 20.98
C MET A 1 28.61 36.65 19.84
N ARG A 2 27.31 36.42 19.73
CA ARG A 2 26.39 37.14 18.83
C ARG A 2 26.57 36.70 17.36
N ARG A 3 25.57 35.93 16.94
CA ARG A 3 24.88 35.91 15.63
C ARG A 3 25.47 35.00 14.56
N VAL A 4 24.70 34.22 13.78
CA VAL A 4 23.25 33.85 13.68
C VAL A 4 23.22 32.81 12.53
N LEU A 5 22.42 31.73 12.65
CA LEU A 5 22.01 30.81 11.57
C LEU A 5 21.22 31.59 10.49
N PRO A 6 21.29 31.30 9.17
CA PRO A 6 20.12 30.65 8.53
C PRO A 6 20.48 29.73 7.33
N LEU A 7 19.89 28.54 7.17
CA LEU A 7 18.54 28.17 6.68
C LEU A 7 18.35 28.29 5.16
N LEU A 8 18.41 27.16 4.43
CA LEU A 8 18.02 27.07 3.02
C LEU A 8 16.53 26.82 3.10
N VAL A 9 15.74 27.88 3.22
CA VAL A 9 14.28 27.75 3.17
C VAL A 9 13.96 27.34 1.73
N ALA A 10 13.28 26.22 1.51
CA ALA A 10 12.56 26.00 0.26
C ALA A 10 11.08 26.05 0.62
N ALA A 11 10.55 27.26 0.75
CA ALA A 11 9.11 27.47 0.77
C ALA A 11 8.71 27.70 -0.69
N LEU A 12 8.28 26.63 -1.35
CA LEU A 12 7.70 26.65 -2.69
C LEU A 12 6.29 27.22 -2.61
N ILE A 13 6.19 28.55 -2.62
CA ILE A 13 4.94 29.26 -2.80
C ILE A 13 5.03 29.99 -4.13
N SER A 14 4.07 29.76 -5.02
CA SER A 14 3.86 30.59 -6.21
C SER A 14 3.69 32.04 -5.76
N CYS A 15 4.72 32.86 -5.96
CA CYS A 15 4.76 34.25 -5.49
C CYS A 15 5.06 35.20 -6.66
N THR A 16 4.16 36.17 -6.86
CA THR A 16 4.22 37.24 -7.87
C THR A 16 5.09 38.44 -7.46
N ASN A 17 5.95 38.33 -6.43
CA ASN A 17 6.74 39.44 -5.89
C ASN A 17 8.26 39.19 -5.86
N LYS A 18 9.02 40.29 -5.98
CA LYS A 18 10.48 40.34 -6.16
C LYS A 18 11.25 39.66 -5.00
N PRO A 19 12.25 38.79 -5.26
CA PRO A 19 12.90 37.98 -4.23
C PRO A 19 13.87 38.77 -3.33
N ALA A 20 14.02 38.31 -2.07
CA ALA A 20 14.94 38.85 -1.06
C ALA A 20 16.41 38.42 -1.29
N GLU A 21 17.37 39.10 -0.64
CA GLU A 21 18.81 38.71 -0.69
C GLU A 21 19.00 37.24 -0.27
N GLY A 22 19.81 36.50 -1.03
CA GLY A 22 20.01 35.06 -0.83
C GLY A 22 18.88 34.19 -1.36
N THR A 23 18.09 34.63 -2.35
CA THR A 23 17.04 33.80 -2.99
C THR A 23 17.30 33.69 -4.49
N LEU A 24 17.33 32.47 -5.00
CA LEU A 24 17.40 32.12 -6.41
C LEU A 24 15.97 31.91 -6.92
N LYS A 25 15.52 32.74 -7.87
CA LYS A 25 14.23 32.56 -8.54
C LYS A 25 14.45 31.67 -9.76
N VAL A 26 13.88 30.48 -9.74
CA VAL A 26 13.92 29.52 -10.85
C VAL A 26 12.58 29.57 -11.58
N VAL A 27 12.61 29.82 -12.88
CA VAL A 27 11.45 29.77 -13.77
C VAL A 27 11.64 28.56 -14.66
N ILE A 28 10.74 27.58 -14.56
CA ILE A 28 10.67 26.47 -15.50
C ILE A 28 9.70 26.90 -16.60
N ASP A 29 10.22 27.08 -17.80
CA ASP A 29 9.44 27.36 -19.00
C ASP A 29 8.97 26.03 -19.61
N VAL A 30 7.65 25.86 -19.67
CA VAL A 30 6.95 24.69 -20.22
C VAL A 30 6.00 25.11 -21.35
N SER A 31 6.26 26.27 -21.97
CA SER A 31 5.39 26.84 -23.02
C SER A 31 5.50 26.15 -24.39
N ASP A 32 6.41 25.20 -24.54
CA ASP A 32 6.55 24.43 -25.78
C ASP A 32 5.35 23.47 -25.94
N ALA A 33 4.56 23.69 -27.00
CA ALA A 33 3.39 22.89 -27.33
C ALA A 33 3.72 21.42 -27.69
N ALA A 34 5.01 21.07 -27.87
CA ALA A 34 5.45 19.70 -28.13
C ALA A 34 5.66 18.86 -26.85
N LEU A 35 5.59 19.49 -25.66
CA LEU A 35 5.67 18.80 -24.38
C LEU A 35 4.38 18.04 -24.07
N THR A 36 4.52 16.87 -23.47
CA THR A 36 3.45 15.93 -23.08
C THR A 36 3.34 15.76 -21.57
N SER A 37 4.28 16.34 -20.81
CA SER A 37 4.31 16.31 -19.35
C SER A 37 3.03 16.86 -18.73
N ARG A 38 2.40 16.07 -17.85
CA ARG A 38 1.27 16.50 -17.00
C ARG A 38 1.74 17.08 -15.67
N CYS A 39 2.93 16.70 -15.23
CA CYS A 39 3.50 17.10 -13.96
C CYS A 39 5.03 17.25 -14.09
N THR A 40 5.67 18.06 -13.24
CA THR A 40 7.13 18.18 -13.16
C THR A 40 7.67 18.13 -11.73
N LYS A 41 8.93 17.68 -11.58
CA LYS A 41 9.74 17.85 -10.36
C LYS A 41 11.02 18.60 -10.68
N LEU A 42 11.40 19.53 -9.81
CA LEU A 42 12.71 20.20 -9.87
C LEU A 42 13.68 19.52 -8.92
N PHE A 43 14.83 19.11 -9.45
CA PHE A 43 15.97 18.59 -8.73
C PHE A 43 17.00 19.71 -8.55
N ALA A 44 17.40 19.92 -7.29
CA ALA A 44 18.40 20.89 -6.88
C ALA A 44 19.54 20.16 -6.16
N ARG A 45 20.69 20.04 -6.81
CA ARG A 45 21.85 19.27 -6.36
C ARG A 45 22.97 20.19 -5.88
N GLY A 46 23.28 20.16 -4.59
CA GLY A 46 24.40 20.87 -3.97
C GLY A 46 25.19 19.94 -3.06
N SER A 47 25.34 20.28 -1.78
CA SER A 47 25.85 19.35 -0.75
C SER A 47 24.85 18.24 -0.38
N MET A 48 23.60 18.38 -0.82
CA MET A 48 22.49 17.43 -0.74
C MET A 48 21.65 17.62 -2.01
N GLU A 49 20.95 16.57 -2.44
CA GLU A 49 19.91 16.66 -3.46
C GLU A 49 18.56 16.97 -2.79
N LEU A 50 17.86 17.98 -3.31
CA LEU A 50 16.51 18.34 -2.91
C LEU A 50 15.61 18.23 -4.14
N VAL A 51 14.44 17.64 -3.95
CA VAL A 51 13.45 17.44 -5.01
C VAL A 51 12.14 18.08 -4.56
N THR A 52 11.46 18.77 -5.47
CA THR A 52 10.14 19.32 -5.16
C THR A 52 9.09 18.21 -5.06
N ASP A 53 8.01 18.47 -4.32
CA ASP A 53 6.78 17.71 -4.47
C ASP A 53 6.28 17.78 -5.94
N PRO A 54 5.44 16.83 -6.39
CA PRO A 54 4.81 16.88 -7.71
C PRO A 54 4.19 18.24 -8.03
N ILE A 55 4.59 18.86 -9.13
CA ILE A 55 4.04 20.15 -9.59
C ILE A 55 3.17 19.91 -10.82
N ASP A 56 1.87 20.07 -10.67
CA ASP A 56 0.90 20.01 -11.77
C ASP A 56 1.15 21.12 -12.82
N LEU A 57 1.21 20.71 -14.08
CA LEU A 57 1.44 21.58 -15.25
C LEU A 57 0.15 21.94 -15.99
N THR A 58 -1.02 21.43 -15.56
CA THR A 58 -2.29 21.67 -16.23
C THR A 58 -2.59 23.17 -16.38
N ASN A 59 -2.74 23.63 -17.63
CA ASN A 59 -2.98 25.04 -17.99
C ASN A 59 -1.89 26.03 -17.53
N ARG A 60 -0.62 25.60 -17.49
CA ARG A 60 0.52 26.46 -17.13
C ARG A 60 1.52 26.53 -18.27
N GLU A 61 1.97 27.74 -18.58
CA GLU A 61 3.10 27.97 -19.51
C GLU A 61 4.43 28.12 -18.75
N GLN A 62 4.38 28.42 -17.45
CA GLN A 62 5.55 28.58 -16.60
C GLN A 62 5.28 28.14 -15.16
N VAL A 63 6.32 27.62 -14.51
CA VAL A 63 6.35 27.32 -13.07
C VAL A 63 7.45 28.15 -12.43
N VAL A 64 7.10 28.90 -11.38
CA VAL A 64 8.07 29.73 -10.65
C VAL A 64 8.35 29.14 -9.27
N ILE A 65 9.63 28.90 -9.00
CA ILE A 65 10.16 28.26 -7.80
C ILE A 65 11.16 29.22 -7.15
N ALA A 66 11.08 29.36 -5.83
CA ALA A 66 12.06 30.13 -5.06
C ALA A 66 12.92 29.18 -4.23
N ILE A 67 14.23 29.21 -4.44
CA ILE A 67 15.22 28.45 -3.66
C ILE A 67 15.99 29.45 -2.80
N TYR A 68 16.00 29.31 -1.48
CA TYR A 68 16.64 30.29 -0.60
C TYR A 68 17.98 29.76 -0.11
N GLN A 69 19.07 30.52 -0.24
CA GLN A 69 20.43 30.23 0.22
C GLN A 69 20.48 29.98 1.73
N GLY A 70 20.77 28.75 2.15
CA GLY A 70 20.97 28.40 3.56
C GLY A 70 22.40 28.37 4.01
N MET A 71 22.72 27.36 4.83
CA MET A 71 24.10 27.08 5.27
C MET A 71 24.99 26.53 4.14
N GLN A 72 24.52 26.51 2.89
CA GLN A 72 25.33 26.09 1.75
C GLN A 72 26.27 27.21 1.28
N SER A 73 27.55 26.89 1.17
CA SER A 73 28.52 27.70 0.42
C SER A 73 28.83 26.99 -0.90
N GLY A 74 28.45 27.58 -2.04
CA GLY A 74 28.79 27.03 -3.36
C GLY A 74 27.74 27.27 -4.44
N GLU A 75 27.96 26.65 -5.60
CA GLU A 75 27.01 26.57 -6.70
C GLU A 75 26.02 25.41 -6.49
N ILE A 76 24.78 25.59 -6.91
CA ILE A 76 23.69 24.62 -6.92
C ILE A 76 23.42 24.24 -8.37
N GLU A 77 23.33 22.95 -8.64
CA GLU A 77 22.97 22.39 -9.92
C GLU A 77 21.45 22.17 -9.99
N LEU A 78 20.81 22.56 -11.09
CA LEU A 78 19.37 22.54 -11.27
C LEU A 78 18.98 21.75 -12.52
N GLU A 79 17.96 20.91 -12.39
CA GLU A 79 17.35 20.15 -13.49
C GLU A 79 15.86 19.94 -13.19
N ALA A 80 14.96 20.25 -14.13
CA ALA A 80 13.55 19.88 -14.03
C ALA A 80 13.23 18.71 -14.95
N VAL A 81 12.40 17.79 -14.45
CA VAL A 81 12.02 16.53 -15.12
C VAL A 81 10.51 16.50 -15.28
N GLY A 82 10.04 16.08 -16.46
CA GLY A 82 8.66 15.96 -16.86
C GLY A 82 8.11 14.53 -16.69
N TYR A 83 6.85 14.43 -16.30
CA TYR A 83 6.16 13.17 -16.00
C TYR A 83 4.80 13.11 -16.71
N SER A 84 4.42 11.93 -17.20
CA SER A 84 3.19 11.69 -17.98
C SER A 84 1.94 11.55 -17.12
N ASP A 85 2.08 11.26 -15.82
CA ASP A 85 0.98 11.11 -14.87
C ASP A 85 0.85 12.30 -13.89
N ALA A 86 -0.33 12.43 -13.27
CA ALA A 86 -0.64 13.54 -12.36
C ALA A 86 0.07 13.45 -10.99
N THR A 87 0.64 12.30 -10.64
CA THR A 87 1.40 12.07 -9.40
C THR A 87 2.92 12.20 -9.58
N CYS A 88 3.39 12.52 -10.79
CA CYS A 88 4.80 12.62 -11.14
C CYS A 88 5.59 11.34 -10.80
N THR A 89 5.09 10.16 -11.17
CA THR A 89 5.75 8.86 -10.92
C THR A 89 6.37 8.24 -12.15
N THR A 90 5.80 8.49 -13.33
CA THR A 90 6.21 7.94 -14.62
C THR A 90 6.75 9.07 -15.49
N GLU A 91 8.04 9.05 -15.81
CA GLU A 91 8.64 10.06 -16.67
C GLU A 91 8.05 9.99 -18.08
N THR A 92 8.04 11.12 -18.80
CA THR A 92 7.59 11.12 -20.19
C THR A 92 8.56 10.35 -21.08
N VAL A 93 8.04 9.74 -22.15
CA VAL A 93 8.85 9.07 -23.18
C VAL A 93 8.55 9.72 -24.53
N PRO A 94 9.54 10.29 -25.25
CA PRO A 94 10.91 10.57 -24.79
C PRO A 94 10.98 11.50 -23.57
N ALA A 95 12.08 11.40 -22.80
CA ALA A 95 12.29 12.17 -21.59
C ALA A 95 12.16 13.68 -21.82
N GLU A 96 11.30 14.35 -21.07
CA GLU A 96 11.17 15.81 -21.10
C GLU A 96 11.93 16.37 -19.90
N ARG A 97 13.07 17.01 -20.17
CA ARG A 97 13.98 17.50 -19.13
C ARG A 97 14.57 18.84 -19.53
N THR A 98 15.00 19.62 -18.55
CA THR A 98 15.80 20.83 -18.80
C THR A 98 17.26 20.46 -18.90
N ASP A 99 18.07 21.29 -19.55
CA ASP A 99 19.53 21.18 -19.39
C ASP A 99 19.91 21.38 -17.91
N THR A 100 20.89 20.61 -17.46
CA THR A 100 21.46 20.74 -16.11
C THR A 100 22.32 22.01 -16.03
N THR A 101 21.99 22.92 -15.13
CA THR A 101 22.66 24.23 -15.02
C THR A 101 23.15 24.51 -13.60
N ARG A 102 24.33 25.15 -13.46
CA ARG A 102 24.93 25.49 -12.15
C ARG A 102 24.80 26.97 -11.86
N HIS A 103 24.32 27.31 -10.66
CA HIS A 103 24.04 28.69 -10.27
C HIS A 103 24.46 28.99 -8.83
N GLY A 104 24.95 30.20 -8.60
CA GLY A 104 25.15 30.75 -7.26
C GLY A 104 24.01 31.70 -6.87
N PHE A 105 23.86 31.97 -5.58
CA PHE A 105 22.78 32.81 -5.02
C PHE A 105 23.03 34.35 -5.08
N GLY A 106 23.78 34.86 -6.07
CA GLY A 106 24.10 36.30 -6.20
C GLY A 106 23.05 37.11 -6.96
N MET A 107 22.83 38.40 -6.64
CA MET A 107 21.80 39.20 -7.33
C MET A 107 22.23 39.80 -8.69
N PRO A 108 21.30 39.90 -9.68
CA PRO A 108 19.94 39.36 -9.66
C PRO A 108 19.92 37.98 -10.32
N ALA A 109 20.00 36.90 -9.54
CA ALA A 109 19.90 35.54 -10.08
C ALA A 109 18.42 35.13 -10.24
N GLU A 110 17.86 35.51 -11.38
CA GLU A 110 16.75 34.77 -11.99
C GLU A 110 17.35 33.75 -12.97
N VAL A 111 16.91 32.50 -12.86
CA VAL A 111 17.34 31.40 -13.71
C VAL A 111 16.12 30.88 -14.44
N THR A 112 16.19 30.84 -15.76
CA THR A 112 15.16 30.21 -16.58
C THR A 112 15.67 28.87 -17.06
N LEU A 113 14.98 27.80 -16.67
CA LEU A 113 15.18 26.46 -17.18
C LEU A 113 14.11 26.23 -18.25
N VAL A 114 14.52 25.93 -19.48
CA VAL A 114 13.58 25.62 -20.56
C VAL A 114 13.45 24.11 -20.63
N MET A 115 12.25 23.60 -20.36
CA MET A 115 11.97 22.18 -20.49
C MET A 115 11.96 21.82 -21.97
N LYS A 116 12.73 20.81 -22.33
CA LYS A 116 12.86 20.35 -23.71
C LYS A 116 12.50 18.89 -23.75
N ARG A 117 11.82 18.49 -24.82
CA ARG A 117 11.71 17.08 -25.15
C ARG A 117 13.06 16.58 -25.64
N ALA A 118 13.59 15.53 -25.01
CA ALA A 118 14.89 14.99 -25.34
C ALA A 118 14.93 14.60 -26.82
N THR A 119 15.94 15.13 -27.50
CA THR A 119 16.32 14.72 -28.85
C THR A 119 17.68 14.02 -28.87
N THR A 120 18.39 14.02 -27.72
CA THR A 120 19.72 13.43 -27.38
C THR A 120 19.98 13.52 -25.86
N SER A 121 20.53 12.50 -25.17
CA SER A 121 20.95 12.48 -23.73
C SER A 121 22.49 12.55 -23.53
N ASN A 122 22.93 12.74 -22.27
CA ASN A 122 24.21 13.32 -21.82
C ASN A 122 25.12 12.37 -20.99
N ASP A 123 25.08 11.05 -21.15
CA ASP A 123 25.98 10.08 -20.46
C ASP A 123 27.40 9.94 -21.06
N GLY A 124 27.66 10.57 -22.21
CA GLY A 124 28.96 10.45 -22.87
C GLY A 124 29.20 9.11 -23.58
N GLY A 125 28.16 8.31 -23.83
CA GLY A 125 28.21 7.07 -24.60
C GLY A 125 28.80 5.89 -23.84
N VAL A 126 28.58 5.82 -22.51
CA VAL A 126 28.94 4.67 -21.67
C VAL A 126 27.75 3.72 -21.61
N ASP A 127 27.96 2.46 -21.98
CA ASP A 127 26.98 1.36 -21.92
C ASP A 127 26.84 0.88 -20.46
N ALA A 128 25.77 1.31 -19.76
CA ALA A 128 25.63 1.12 -18.32
C ALA A 128 25.10 -0.26 -17.90
N ASP A 129 24.41 -0.99 -18.77
CA ASP A 129 23.96 -2.37 -18.52
C ASP A 129 24.85 -3.47 -19.12
N GLY A 130 25.79 -3.09 -19.98
CA GLY A 130 26.87 -3.92 -20.50
C GLY A 130 26.49 -4.79 -21.70
N ASP A 131 25.49 -4.38 -22.48
CA ASP A 131 24.96 -5.15 -23.58
C ASP A 131 25.62 -4.87 -24.95
N GLY A 132 26.50 -3.88 -24.98
CA GLY A 132 27.30 -3.46 -26.12
C GLY A 132 26.76 -2.26 -26.90
N VAL A 133 25.61 -1.70 -26.52
CA VAL A 133 25.00 -0.54 -27.19
C VAL A 133 24.81 0.60 -26.19
N PRO A 134 25.65 1.65 -26.21
CA PRO A 134 25.43 2.79 -25.35
C PRO A 134 24.33 3.71 -25.90
N PHE A 135 23.70 4.47 -25.03
CA PHE A 135 22.93 5.66 -25.39
C PHE A 135 23.73 6.59 -26.35
N PRO A 136 23.12 7.30 -27.34
CA PRO A 136 21.68 7.44 -27.65
C PRO A 136 21.09 6.32 -28.50
N ALA A 137 21.90 5.33 -28.88
CA ALA A 137 21.38 4.23 -29.66
C ALA A 137 20.45 3.40 -28.77
N ASP A 138 20.88 3.10 -27.54
CA ASP A 138 20.05 2.52 -26.51
C ASP A 138 19.14 3.56 -25.84
N CYS A 139 17.83 3.30 -25.87
CA CYS A 139 16.78 4.14 -25.30
C CYS A 139 16.55 3.88 -23.79
N ASN A 140 17.08 2.77 -23.25
CA ASN A 140 17.15 2.48 -21.83
C ASN A 140 18.47 1.76 -21.47
N ASP A 141 19.54 2.55 -21.40
CA ASP A 141 20.93 2.15 -21.08
C ASP A 141 21.13 1.43 -19.72
N GLY A 142 20.06 1.21 -18.96
CA GLY A 142 20.04 0.47 -17.70
C GLY A 142 19.35 -0.90 -17.75
N ASP A 143 18.86 -1.33 -18.93
CA ASP A 143 18.18 -2.61 -19.14
C ASP A 143 18.66 -3.31 -20.43
N PRO A 144 19.44 -4.41 -20.33
CA PRO A 144 20.11 -5.02 -21.48
C PRO A 144 19.15 -5.73 -22.46
N ALA A 145 17.85 -5.75 -22.13
CA ALA A 145 16.78 -6.23 -22.99
C ALA A 145 16.21 -5.13 -23.91
N ILE A 146 16.51 -3.86 -23.65
CA ILE A 146 15.98 -2.71 -24.39
C ILE A 146 17.12 -2.06 -25.17
N LYS A 147 17.15 -2.20 -26.49
CA LYS A 147 18.20 -1.64 -27.36
C LYS A 147 17.85 -1.74 -28.85
N PRO A 148 18.58 -1.02 -29.71
CA PRO A 148 18.54 -1.15 -31.16
C PRO A 148 18.48 -2.60 -31.66
N GLY A 149 17.33 -2.97 -32.20
CA GLY A 149 17.10 -4.28 -32.80
C GLY A 149 16.86 -5.43 -31.81
N ALA A 150 16.47 -5.11 -30.57
CA ALA A 150 15.80 -6.08 -29.70
C ALA A 150 14.46 -6.55 -30.32
N THR A 151 13.83 -7.54 -29.70
CA THR A 151 12.47 -7.94 -30.10
C THR A 151 11.48 -7.09 -29.33
N GLU A 152 10.61 -6.38 -30.06
CA GLU A 152 9.51 -5.62 -29.46
C GLU A 152 8.49 -6.53 -28.77
N LEU A 153 8.09 -6.17 -27.56
CA LEU A 153 7.05 -6.81 -26.77
C LEU A 153 5.78 -5.97 -26.88
N CYS A 154 4.90 -6.36 -27.78
CA CYS A 154 3.80 -5.53 -28.31
C CYS A 154 2.67 -5.11 -27.35
N GLY A 155 2.83 -5.19 -26.03
CA GLY A 155 1.82 -4.80 -25.05
C GLY A 155 2.37 -4.54 -23.64
N ASP A 156 3.65 -4.19 -23.52
CA ASP A 156 4.28 -3.88 -22.24
C ASP A 156 4.50 -2.36 -22.00
N LEU A 157 4.14 -1.51 -22.98
CA LEU A 157 4.26 -0.05 -22.94
C LEU A 157 5.70 0.47 -22.99
N VAL A 158 6.64 -0.34 -23.48
CA VAL A 158 8.07 -0.02 -23.60
C VAL A 158 8.51 -0.14 -25.06
N ASP A 159 9.28 0.83 -25.56
CA ASP A 159 10.00 0.71 -26.84
C ASP A 159 11.22 -0.18 -26.58
N ASN A 160 11.09 -1.48 -26.82
CA ASN A 160 12.16 -2.43 -26.50
C ASN A 160 13.26 -2.39 -27.55
N ASP A 161 12.95 -2.09 -28.81
CA ASP A 161 13.93 -2.13 -29.89
C ASP A 161 14.57 -0.76 -30.22
N CYS A 162 14.18 0.28 -29.49
CA CYS A 162 14.67 1.66 -29.55
C CYS A 162 14.54 2.32 -30.93
N ASP A 163 13.53 1.94 -31.71
CA ASP A 163 13.24 2.56 -32.99
C ASP A 163 12.31 3.78 -32.90
N THR A 164 11.94 4.16 -31.66
CA THR A 164 11.04 5.26 -31.26
C THR A 164 9.55 4.95 -31.33
N LEU A 165 9.18 3.73 -31.70
CA LEU A 165 7.81 3.27 -31.76
C LEU A 165 7.58 2.26 -30.62
N VAL A 166 6.53 2.46 -29.83
CA VAL A 166 6.21 1.63 -28.65
C VAL A 166 5.06 0.67 -29.00
N ASP A 167 5.20 -0.61 -28.67
CA ASP A 167 4.16 -1.63 -28.81
C ASP A 167 3.50 -1.61 -30.20
N CYS A 168 2.16 -1.50 -30.26
CA CYS A 168 1.41 -1.44 -31.48
C CYS A 168 1.74 -0.22 -32.34
N ALA A 169 2.31 0.86 -31.79
CA ALA A 169 2.78 1.97 -32.62
C ALA A 169 3.91 1.52 -33.54
N ASP A 170 4.68 0.50 -33.17
CA ASP A 170 5.65 -0.17 -34.02
C ASP A 170 5.00 -1.25 -34.89
N LEU A 171 4.43 -0.82 -36.01
CA LEU A 171 3.91 -1.78 -36.99
C LEU A 171 5.01 -2.56 -37.73
N ALA A 172 6.28 -2.19 -37.64
CA ALA A 172 7.34 -2.94 -38.30
C ALA A 172 7.65 -4.24 -37.52
N ALA A 173 7.65 -4.21 -36.19
CA ALA A 173 7.83 -5.39 -35.35
C ALA A 173 6.51 -6.04 -34.90
N CYS A 174 5.48 -5.24 -34.63
CA CYS A 174 4.26 -5.70 -33.96
C CYS A 174 3.04 -5.92 -34.87
N ASP A 175 3.12 -5.69 -36.20
CA ASP A 175 1.95 -5.91 -37.07
C ASP A 175 1.42 -7.34 -36.94
N ASN A 176 0.14 -7.44 -36.57
CA ASN A 176 -0.58 -8.67 -36.32
C ASN A 176 0.03 -9.55 -35.20
N GLN A 177 0.81 -8.97 -34.29
CA GLN A 177 1.28 -9.59 -33.05
C GLN A 177 0.30 -9.35 -31.89
N GLN A 178 0.35 -10.22 -30.87
CA GLN A 178 -0.50 -10.13 -29.69
C GLN A 178 -0.01 -9.02 -28.76
N CYS A 179 -0.84 -8.00 -28.57
CA CYS A 179 -0.68 -6.99 -27.52
C CYS A 179 -1.32 -7.43 -26.19
N SER A 180 -2.35 -8.29 -26.27
CA SER A 180 -3.01 -8.86 -25.11
C SER A 180 -3.70 -10.18 -25.51
N THR A 181 -4.22 -10.92 -24.53
CA THR A 181 -5.03 -12.11 -24.82
C THR A 181 -6.35 -11.65 -25.44
N GLY A 182 -6.60 -12.02 -26.71
CA GLY A 182 -7.82 -11.65 -27.44
C GLY A 182 -7.69 -10.40 -28.33
N ALA A 183 -6.56 -9.69 -28.32
CA ALA A 183 -6.31 -8.51 -29.17
C ALA A 183 -5.00 -8.60 -29.96
N LEU A 184 -4.95 -7.88 -31.10
CA LEU A 184 -3.78 -7.82 -31.98
C LEU A 184 -3.44 -6.38 -32.32
N CYS A 185 -2.14 -6.08 -32.44
CA CYS A 185 -1.69 -4.80 -32.95
C CYS A 185 -2.05 -4.66 -34.43
N THR A 186 -2.89 -3.68 -34.75
CA THR A 186 -3.25 -3.32 -36.12
C THR A 186 -3.50 -1.80 -36.18
N ALA A 187 -3.08 -1.15 -37.27
CA ALA A 187 -3.26 0.30 -37.47
C ALA A 187 -2.76 1.17 -36.29
N SER A 188 -1.60 0.83 -35.75
CA SER A 188 -0.92 1.53 -34.67
C SER A 188 -1.61 1.50 -33.30
N ARG A 189 -2.54 0.56 -33.09
CA ARG A 189 -3.27 0.38 -31.82
C ARG A 189 -3.49 -1.10 -31.51
N CYS A 190 -3.72 -1.40 -30.25
CA CYS A 190 -4.16 -2.73 -29.82
C CYS A 190 -5.64 -2.85 -30.15
N THR A 191 -5.98 -3.73 -31.09
CA THR A 191 -7.34 -3.86 -31.62
C THR A 191 -7.92 -5.17 -31.15
N GLU A 192 -9.05 -5.11 -30.48
CA GLU A 192 -9.77 -6.30 -30.02
C GLU A 192 -10.13 -7.22 -31.19
N THR A 193 -9.92 -8.53 -30.99
CA THR A 193 -10.21 -9.55 -32.01
C THR A 193 -11.21 -10.61 -31.57
N GLN A 194 -11.45 -10.74 -30.27
CA GLN A 194 -12.44 -11.64 -29.68
C GLN A 194 -13.64 -10.86 -29.16
N CYS A 195 -14.57 -10.52 -30.05
CA CYS A 195 -15.70 -9.63 -29.75
C CYS A 195 -16.95 -10.36 -29.21
N ASN A 196 -16.77 -11.42 -28.43
CA ASN A 196 -17.87 -12.21 -27.89
C ASN A 196 -17.52 -12.99 -26.61
N ASP A 197 -16.45 -12.61 -25.91
CA ASP A 197 -15.97 -13.30 -24.71
C ASP A 197 -16.35 -12.56 -23.41
N GLY A 198 -16.94 -11.37 -23.51
CA GLY A 198 -17.38 -10.56 -22.38
C GLY A 198 -16.26 -9.79 -21.69
N LEU A 199 -15.09 -9.67 -22.31
CA LEU A 199 -13.94 -8.93 -21.79
C LEU A 199 -13.63 -7.69 -22.66
N ASP A 200 -12.88 -6.76 -22.08
CA ASP A 200 -12.25 -5.62 -22.77
C ASP A 200 -10.80 -6.03 -23.01
N ASN A 201 -10.52 -6.69 -24.15
CA ASN A 201 -9.20 -7.26 -24.38
C ASN A 201 -8.16 -6.18 -24.74
N ASN A 202 -8.54 -5.02 -25.29
CA ASN A 202 -7.60 -3.95 -25.68
C ASN A 202 -7.44 -2.85 -24.61
N GLY A 203 -8.23 -2.87 -23.53
CA GLY A 203 -8.18 -1.92 -22.42
C GLY A 203 -8.72 -0.53 -22.76
N ALA A 204 -9.49 -0.40 -23.84
CA ALA A 204 -10.02 0.88 -24.32
C ALA A 204 -11.34 1.29 -23.63
N GLY A 205 -11.88 0.44 -22.75
CA GLY A 205 -13.08 0.67 -21.94
C GLY A 205 -14.38 0.18 -22.56
N GLY A 206 -14.34 -0.43 -23.76
CA GLY A 206 -15.46 -1.13 -24.39
C GLY A 206 -15.32 -2.63 -24.20
N VAL A 207 -16.45 -3.34 -24.05
CA VAL A 207 -16.47 -4.81 -23.97
C VAL A 207 -17.21 -5.34 -25.19
N ASP A 208 -16.62 -6.29 -25.91
CA ASP A 208 -17.18 -6.90 -27.12
C ASP A 208 -17.70 -5.84 -28.12
N CYS A 209 -18.97 -5.96 -28.57
CA CYS A 209 -19.57 -5.01 -29.52
C CYS A 209 -19.80 -3.60 -28.98
N PHE A 210 -19.60 -3.36 -27.68
CA PHE A 210 -19.56 -2.00 -27.14
C PHE A 210 -18.19 -1.35 -27.36
N ASP A 211 -17.18 -2.12 -27.77
CA ASP A 211 -15.88 -1.62 -28.19
C ASP A 211 -15.88 -1.18 -29.68
N PRO A 212 -15.41 0.05 -29.99
CA PRO A 212 -15.29 0.51 -31.38
C PRO A 212 -14.37 -0.33 -32.27
N ASP A 213 -13.39 -1.06 -31.72
CA ASP A 213 -12.49 -1.93 -32.50
C ASP A 213 -13.15 -3.23 -32.94
N CYS A 214 -14.30 -3.56 -32.34
CA CYS A 214 -15.16 -4.65 -32.74
C CYS A 214 -16.14 -4.30 -33.85
N ASP A 215 -16.25 -3.03 -34.27
CA ASP A 215 -17.19 -2.60 -35.31
C ASP A 215 -17.01 -3.40 -36.62
N GLY A 216 -18.09 -4.03 -37.07
CA GLY A 216 -18.11 -4.93 -38.23
C GLY A 216 -17.57 -6.35 -38.01
N ARG A 217 -17.12 -6.70 -36.80
CA ARG A 217 -16.71 -8.08 -36.47
C ARG A 217 -17.91 -8.94 -36.09
N ALA A 218 -17.79 -10.24 -36.34
CA ALA A 218 -18.84 -11.20 -36.02
C ALA A 218 -19.02 -11.34 -34.51
N CYS A 219 -20.27 -11.35 -34.07
CA CYS A 219 -20.67 -11.55 -32.69
C CYS A 219 -21.67 -12.72 -32.59
N VAL A 220 -22.29 -12.92 -31.42
CA VAL A 220 -23.21 -14.04 -31.18
C VAL A 220 -24.38 -14.06 -32.19
N ASN A 221 -24.90 -15.26 -32.49
CA ASN A 221 -26.05 -15.48 -33.40
C ASN A 221 -25.89 -14.95 -34.84
N GLY A 222 -24.65 -14.81 -35.34
CA GLY A 222 -24.40 -14.43 -36.74
C GLY A 222 -24.52 -12.92 -37.01
N GLY A 223 -24.67 -12.10 -35.97
CA GLY A 223 -24.64 -10.65 -36.10
C GLY A 223 -23.24 -10.09 -36.32
N THR A 224 -23.20 -8.79 -36.65
CA THR A 224 -21.98 -8.00 -36.63
C THR A 224 -22.12 -6.87 -35.60
N CYS A 225 -21.04 -6.56 -34.89
CA CYS A 225 -21.07 -5.43 -33.97
C CYS A 225 -21.30 -4.14 -34.76
N GLN A 226 -22.37 -3.41 -34.45
CA GLN A 226 -22.69 -2.11 -35.03
C GLN A 226 -23.41 -1.25 -33.99
N LEU A 227 -23.08 0.06 -33.93
CA LEU A 227 -23.69 1.03 -33.02
C LEU A 227 -23.62 0.65 -31.53
N GLY A 228 -22.53 0.01 -31.10
CA GLY A 228 -22.32 -0.35 -29.69
C GLY A 228 -23.13 -1.57 -29.26
N GLY A 229 -23.41 -2.51 -30.16
CA GLY A 229 -24.14 -3.73 -29.84
C GLY A 229 -24.03 -4.76 -30.96
N CYS A 230 -24.30 -6.02 -30.64
CA CYS A 230 -24.38 -7.07 -31.65
C CYS A 230 -25.71 -6.93 -32.41
N ARG A 231 -25.66 -6.48 -33.67
CA ARG A 231 -26.82 -6.39 -34.57
C ARG A 231 -26.72 -7.47 -35.63
N ALA A 232 -27.76 -8.26 -35.83
CA ALA A 232 -27.89 -8.92 -37.12
C ALA A 232 -28.07 -7.82 -38.17
N THR A 233 -27.33 -7.90 -39.27
CA THR A 233 -27.39 -6.91 -40.36
C THR A 233 -28.36 -7.31 -41.46
N SER A 234 -29.07 -8.42 -41.24
CA SER A 234 -30.06 -8.98 -42.15
C SER A 234 -30.72 -10.20 -41.52
N GLU A 235 -31.99 -10.39 -41.84
CA GLU A 235 -32.83 -11.56 -41.61
C GLU A 235 -32.43 -12.73 -42.53
N ALA A 236 -31.43 -12.54 -43.40
CA ALA A 236 -31.00 -13.51 -44.39
C ALA A 236 -30.60 -14.85 -43.76
N GLY A 237 -31.46 -15.87 -43.95
CA GLY A 237 -31.30 -17.21 -43.38
C GLY A 237 -32.15 -17.48 -42.14
N LEU A 238 -32.89 -16.47 -41.65
CA LEU A 238 -33.80 -16.51 -40.51
C LEU A 238 -35.23 -16.06 -40.89
N CYS A 239 -35.57 -16.08 -42.19
CA CYS A 239 -36.79 -15.54 -42.80
C CYS A 239 -38.11 -16.28 -42.49
N GLY A 240 -38.25 -16.88 -41.31
CA GLY A 240 -39.47 -17.57 -40.89
C GLY A 240 -39.53 -17.88 -39.40
N ASP A 241 -38.76 -17.17 -38.57
CA ASP A 241 -38.71 -17.37 -37.12
C ASP A 241 -39.67 -16.45 -36.34
N GLY A 242 -40.31 -15.50 -37.03
CA GLY A 242 -41.29 -14.58 -36.46
C GLY A 242 -40.66 -13.38 -35.73
N ILE A 243 -39.35 -13.16 -35.85
CA ILE A 243 -38.60 -12.12 -35.14
C ILE A 243 -37.91 -11.17 -36.14
N ASP A 244 -37.96 -9.88 -35.82
CA ASP A 244 -37.27 -8.80 -36.53
C ASP A 244 -35.85 -8.72 -35.97
N ASN A 245 -34.88 -9.32 -36.68
CA ASN A 245 -33.54 -9.62 -36.20
C ASN A 245 -32.55 -8.46 -36.44
N ASP A 246 -32.82 -7.61 -37.42
CA ASP A 246 -32.07 -6.41 -37.79
C ASP A 246 -32.70 -5.10 -37.24
N GLY A 247 -33.95 -5.20 -36.78
CA GLY A 247 -34.68 -4.19 -36.02
C GLY A 247 -35.25 -3.06 -36.88
N ASP A 248 -35.50 -3.29 -38.18
CA ASP A 248 -36.03 -2.29 -39.11
C ASP A 248 -37.57 -2.14 -39.04
N GLY A 249 -38.24 -3.05 -38.33
CA GLY A 249 -39.68 -3.09 -38.12
C GLY A 249 -40.45 -4.00 -39.07
N ALA A 250 -39.80 -4.61 -40.05
CA ALA A 250 -40.31 -5.72 -40.83
C ALA A 250 -39.85 -7.06 -40.23
N THR A 251 -40.49 -8.17 -40.60
CA THR A 251 -40.25 -9.47 -39.94
C THR A 251 -40.33 -10.56 -41.00
N ASP A 252 -39.35 -11.46 -41.02
CA ASP A 252 -39.29 -12.60 -41.95
C ASP A 252 -39.49 -12.21 -43.44
N CYS A 253 -40.24 -12.99 -44.21
CA CYS A 253 -40.56 -12.68 -45.61
C CYS A 253 -41.30 -11.35 -45.82
N ALA A 254 -41.87 -10.74 -44.78
CA ALA A 254 -42.45 -9.40 -44.88
C ALA A 254 -41.37 -8.32 -44.97
N ASP A 255 -40.15 -8.65 -44.54
CA ASP A 255 -38.95 -7.91 -44.84
C ASP A 255 -38.45 -8.24 -46.25
N LEU A 256 -38.90 -7.45 -47.21
CA LEU A 256 -38.55 -7.63 -48.61
C LEU A 256 -37.12 -7.19 -48.94
N VAL A 257 -36.45 -6.53 -48.01
CA VAL A 257 -35.09 -6.04 -48.19
C VAL A 257 -34.12 -7.15 -47.80
N ASP A 258 -34.34 -7.79 -46.66
CA ASP A 258 -33.42 -8.77 -46.08
C ASP A 258 -33.83 -10.24 -46.32
N CYS A 259 -35.10 -10.47 -46.65
CA CYS A 259 -35.65 -11.76 -47.08
C CYS A 259 -36.21 -11.70 -48.52
N PRO A 260 -35.34 -11.57 -49.53
CA PRO A 260 -35.75 -11.44 -50.93
C PRO A 260 -36.43 -12.71 -51.47
N ALA A 261 -37.10 -12.57 -52.61
CA ALA A 261 -37.75 -13.67 -53.31
C ALA A 261 -36.81 -14.89 -53.47
N GLY A 262 -37.15 -16.03 -52.86
CA GLY A 262 -36.36 -17.26 -52.85
C GLY A 262 -35.70 -17.60 -51.50
N ALA A 263 -35.67 -16.68 -50.53
CA ALA A 263 -35.13 -16.96 -49.18
C ALA A 263 -35.97 -18.02 -48.46
N SER A 264 -35.35 -18.96 -47.72
CA SER A 264 -36.11 -20.05 -47.07
C SER A 264 -36.96 -19.54 -45.91
N CYS A 265 -38.19 -19.99 -45.82
CA CYS A 265 -39.16 -19.57 -44.83
C CYS A 265 -40.11 -20.71 -44.46
N ASP A 266 -40.94 -20.51 -43.43
CA ASP A 266 -42.02 -21.42 -43.05
C ASP A 266 -43.34 -20.64 -42.98
N ASP A 267 -44.41 -21.16 -43.61
CA ASP A 267 -45.75 -20.53 -43.65
C ASP A 267 -46.65 -20.98 -42.49
N GLN A 268 -46.12 -21.78 -41.57
CA GLN A 268 -46.80 -22.37 -40.41
C GLN A 268 -47.96 -23.32 -40.80
N ASN A 269 -48.03 -23.79 -42.06
CA ASN A 269 -48.98 -24.79 -42.53
C ASN A 269 -48.36 -26.18 -42.62
N GLY A 270 -48.73 -27.06 -41.67
CA GLY A 270 -48.17 -28.40 -41.50
C GLY A 270 -48.41 -29.42 -42.63
N CYS A 271 -49.17 -29.08 -43.68
CA CYS A 271 -49.35 -29.90 -44.89
C CYS A 271 -48.56 -29.37 -46.09
N THR A 272 -47.56 -28.52 -45.85
CA THR A 272 -46.67 -28.00 -46.87
C THR A 272 -45.21 -28.14 -46.44
N THR A 273 -44.29 -28.15 -47.39
CA THR A 273 -42.84 -28.17 -47.10
C THR A 273 -42.35 -26.77 -46.77
N THR A 274 -41.20 -26.66 -46.09
CA THR A 274 -40.48 -25.37 -45.93
C THR A 274 -40.45 -24.62 -47.26
N GLY A 275 -40.91 -23.37 -47.21
CA GLY A 275 -41.19 -22.55 -48.37
C GLY A 275 -40.04 -21.61 -48.68
N THR A 276 -40.26 -20.79 -49.70
CA THR A 276 -39.39 -19.68 -50.04
C THR A 276 -40.18 -18.39 -50.11
N CYS A 277 -39.64 -17.28 -49.61
CA CYS A 277 -40.28 -15.97 -49.69
C CYS A 277 -40.59 -15.66 -51.16
N ASP A 278 -41.80 -15.20 -51.46
CA ASP A 278 -42.26 -14.99 -52.82
C ASP A 278 -41.85 -13.64 -53.42
N GLY A 279 -41.21 -12.78 -52.62
CA GLY A 279 -40.79 -11.44 -53.01
C GLY A 279 -41.84 -10.36 -52.88
N VAL A 280 -43.02 -10.66 -52.32
CA VAL A 280 -44.07 -9.65 -52.03
C VAL A 280 -44.59 -9.69 -50.59
N GLY A 281 -43.97 -10.49 -49.71
CA GLY A 281 -44.19 -10.42 -48.28
C GLY A 281 -44.58 -11.75 -47.64
N SER A 282 -44.60 -12.84 -48.40
CA SER A 282 -45.23 -14.10 -48.00
C SER A 282 -44.37 -15.32 -48.30
N CYS A 283 -44.48 -16.33 -47.45
CA CYS A 283 -43.76 -17.59 -47.63
C CYS A 283 -44.50 -18.50 -48.62
N ALA A 284 -43.90 -18.80 -49.77
CA ALA A 284 -44.48 -19.72 -50.77
C ALA A 284 -43.97 -21.16 -50.54
N THR A 285 -44.86 -22.02 -50.05
CA THR A 285 -44.60 -23.44 -49.76
C THR A 285 -45.15 -24.37 -50.86
N GLN A 286 -44.76 -25.64 -50.85
CA GLN A 286 -45.31 -26.70 -51.73
C GLN A 286 -46.11 -27.73 -50.91
N PRO A 287 -47.21 -28.32 -51.42
CA PRO A 287 -48.00 -29.29 -50.65
C PRO A 287 -47.25 -30.60 -50.38
N LEU A 288 -47.39 -31.13 -49.16
CA LEU A 288 -46.80 -32.39 -48.67
C LEU A 288 -47.37 -33.61 -49.42
N THR A 289 -46.52 -34.37 -50.12
CA THR A 289 -46.89 -35.64 -50.78
C THR A 289 -46.56 -36.86 -49.91
N CYS A 290 -47.43 -37.87 -49.97
CA CYS A 290 -47.48 -38.95 -48.99
C CYS A 290 -46.90 -40.28 -49.47
N ASP A 291 -45.58 -40.31 -49.56
CA ASP A 291 -44.89 -41.39 -50.26
C ASP A 291 -44.12 -42.33 -49.28
N THR A 292 -44.03 -42.01 -47.98
CA THR A 292 -43.12 -42.68 -47.00
C THR A 292 -43.67 -42.84 -45.56
N ALA A 293 -43.43 -43.99 -44.91
CA ALA A 293 -44.12 -44.46 -43.70
C ALA A 293 -43.52 -44.15 -42.30
N PRO A 294 -44.33 -44.04 -41.20
CA PRO A 294 -43.91 -43.81 -39.83
C PRO A 294 -43.23 -45.04 -39.24
N GLN A 295 -42.49 -44.85 -38.16
CA GLN A 295 -41.43 -45.74 -37.66
C GLN A 295 -41.86 -47.18 -37.34
N CYS A 296 -43.07 -47.35 -36.80
CA CYS A 296 -43.63 -48.67 -36.56
C CYS A 296 -44.42 -49.18 -37.76
N PHE A 297 -44.31 -48.62 -38.97
CA PHE A 297 -45.18 -48.92 -40.10
C PHE A 297 -44.48 -48.81 -41.49
N SER A 298 -45.10 -49.27 -42.59
CA SER A 298 -44.56 -49.31 -43.97
C SER A 298 -45.68 -49.15 -45.06
N GLY A 299 -45.42 -48.39 -46.15
CA GLY A 299 -46.27 -48.17 -47.37
C GLY A 299 -47.34 -47.04 -47.34
N GLY A 300 -47.44 -46.10 -48.32
CA GLY A 300 -48.15 -44.78 -48.20
C GLY A 300 -49.30 -44.37 -49.15
N GLY A 301 -49.91 -43.18 -48.88
CA GLY A 301 -50.98 -42.48 -49.65
C GLY A 301 -51.46 -41.11 -49.06
N VAL A 302 -52.27 -40.32 -49.81
CA VAL A 302 -52.68 -38.87 -49.66
C VAL A 302 -52.74 -38.23 -48.25
N CYS A 303 -52.25 -36.98 -48.14
CA CYS A 303 -52.10 -36.19 -46.91
C CYS A 303 -53.43 -35.64 -46.40
N ASP A 304 -53.73 -35.88 -45.14
CA ASP A 304 -54.88 -35.32 -44.45
C ASP A 304 -54.57 -33.86 -44.02
N VAL A 305 -55.27 -32.90 -44.63
CA VAL A 305 -55.05 -31.46 -44.47
C VAL A 305 -55.42 -30.90 -43.10
N ASP A 306 -56.20 -31.63 -42.30
CA ASP A 306 -56.56 -31.25 -40.93
C ASP A 306 -55.61 -31.91 -39.89
N ALA A 307 -54.89 -32.99 -40.28
CA ALA A 307 -54.01 -33.77 -39.42
C ALA A 307 -52.52 -33.78 -39.81
N GLY A 308 -52.14 -33.16 -40.93
CA GLY A 308 -50.72 -33.06 -41.33
C GLY A 308 -50.07 -34.33 -41.91
N ARG A 309 -50.80 -35.43 -42.17
CA ARG A 309 -50.18 -36.80 -42.22
C ARG A 309 -50.85 -37.83 -43.16
N CYS A 310 -50.11 -38.90 -43.50
CA CYS A 310 -50.43 -40.03 -44.40
C CYS A 310 -50.69 -41.40 -43.66
N PRO A 311 -51.36 -42.44 -44.24
CA PRO A 311 -51.64 -43.76 -43.59
C PRO A 311 -50.75 -44.98 -44.02
N PHE A 312 -50.41 -45.94 -43.11
CA PHE A 312 -49.31 -46.99 -43.25
C PHE A 312 -49.46 -48.35 -42.48
N THR A 313 -48.60 -49.40 -42.70
CA THR A 313 -48.67 -50.84 -42.18
C THR A 313 -47.60 -51.32 -41.15
N VAL A 314 -47.93 -51.94 -40.00
CA VAL A 314 -47.04 -52.09 -38.80
C VAL A 314 -45.75 -52.99 -38.85
N THR A 315 -44.64 -52.61 -38.21
CA THR A 315 -43.39 -53.37 -37.88
C THR A 315 -43.03 -53.35 -36.36
N PRO A 316 -43.28 -54.42 -35.60
CA PRO A 316 -43.03 -54.51 -34.15
C PRO A 316 -41.55 -54.70 -33.73
N GLY A 317 -41.17 -54.17 -32.56
CA GLY A 317 -39.87 -54.31 -31.90
C GLY A 317 -38.84 -53.22 -32.23
N ASN A 318 -39.08 -52.39 -33.23
CA ASN A 318 -38.22 -51.24 -33.55
C ASN A 318 -38.36 -50.14 -32.50
N GLY A 319 -37.30 -49.34 -32.35
CA GLY A 319 -37.37 -48.12 -31.55
C GLY A 319 -38.38 -47.16 -32.16
N CYS A 320 -39.22 -46.59 -31.32
CA CYS A 320 -40.19 -45.57 -31.71
C CYS A 320 -40.45 -44.64 -30.53
N ASN A 321 -41.32 -43.65 -30.70
CA ASN A 321 -41.83 -42.83 -29.60
C ASN A 321 -43.36 -42.86 -29.62
N ASP A 322 -44.00 -43.16 -28.49
CA ASP A 322 -45.45 -43.33 -28.39
C ASP A 322 -46.23 -42.05 -28.12
N GLY A 323 -45.50 -40.94 -27.93
CA GLY A 323 -46.04 -39.60 -27.77
C GLY A 323 -46.83 -39.41 -26.48
N ARG A 324 -46.92 -40.44 -25.62
CA ARG A 324 -47.44 -40.28 -24.28
C ARG A 324 -46.28 -39.79 -23.43
N ALA A 325 -46.35 -38.54 -23.03
CA ALA A 325 -45.31 -37.94 -22.20
C ALA A 325 -45.24 -38.58 -20.79
N CYS A 326 -46.26 -39.38 -20.42
CA CYS A 326 -46.23 -40.27 -19.26
C CYS A 326 -45.56 -41.64 -19.51
N THR A 327 -44.80 -41.82 -20.59
CA THR A 327 -43.97 -43.01 -20.87
C THR A 327 -42.59 -42.62 -21.41
N THR A 328 -41.58 -43.48 -21.19
CA THR A 328 -40.19 -43.30 -21.65
C THR A 328 -39.60 -44.61 -22.18
N ALA A 329 -38.64 -44.49 -23.10
CA ALA A 329 -37.93 -45.59 -23.75
C ALA A 329 -38.83 -46.53 -24.58
N ASP A 330 -39.53 -45.96 -25.55
CA ASP A 330 -40.63 -46.62 -26.24
C ASP A 330 -40.17 -47.53 -27.40
N PHE A 331 -40.96 -48.57 -27.65
CA PHE A 331 -40.70 -49.56 -28.71
C PHE A 331 -42.00 -50.02 -29.37
N CYS A 332 -41.92 -50.45 -30.62
CA CYS A 332 -43.09 -50.77 -31.42
C CYS A 332 -43.72 -52.07 -30.89
N LEU A 333 -44.96 -51.99 -30.46
CA LEU A 333 -45.76 -53.12 -30.00
C LEU A 333 -46.30 -53.91 -31.22
N ASN A 334 -46.78 -55.13 -30.96
CA ASN A 334 -47.21 -56.05 -32.02
C ASN A 334 -48.48 -55.61 -32.77
N ASP A 335 -49.14 -54.54 -32.35
CA ASP A 335 -50.45 -54.09 -32.81
C ASP A 335 -50.44 -52.80 -33.65
N GLY A 336 -49.31 -52.08 -33.73
CA GLY A 336 -49.29 -50.76 -34.35
C GLY A 336 -48.65 -49.70 -33.49
N GLY A 337 -48.94 -49.77 -32.19
CA GLY A 337 -48.58 -48.73 -31.26
C GLY A 337 -47.09 -48.73 -31.01
N CYS A 338 -46.54 -47.55 -30.79
CA CYS A 338 -45.35 -47.48 -29.98
C CYS A 338 -45.78 -47.56 -28.50
N GLY A 339 -44.96 -48.13 -27.62
CA GLY A 339 -45.25 -48.20 -26.18
C GLY A 339 -43.99 -48.13 -25.32
N GLY A 340 -44.02 -47.38 -24.22
CA GLY A 340 -42.90 -47.23 -23.28
C GLY A 340 -43.15 -47.55 -21.81
N ASN A 341 -42.13 -47.30 -20.98
CA ASN A 341 -42.19 -47.46 -19.53
C ASN A 341 -42.76 -46.22 -18.85
N ALA A 342 -43.72 -46.38 -17.93
CA ALA A 342 -44.43 -45.25 -17.31
C ALA A 342 -43.52 -44.24 -16.58
N THR A 343 -43.74 -42.94 -16.84
CA THR A 343 -43.09 -41.78 -16.22
C THR A 343 -43.43 -41.71 -14.73
N VAL A 344 -42.39 -41.56 -13.90
CA VAL A 344 -42.50 -41.57 -12.44
C VAL A 344 -42.59 -40.15 -11.91
N CYS A 345 -43.71 -39.82 -11.27
CA CYS A 345 -44.01 -38.48 -10.76
C CYS A 345 -43.65 -38.32 -9.28
N ASN A 346 -42.38 -38.07 -8.99
CA ASN A 346 -41.85 -37.91 -7.62
C ASN A 346 -41.27 -36.50 -7.33
N SER A 347 -41.43 -35.54 -8.27
CA SER A 347 -40.93 -34.16 -8.16
C SER A 347 -42.06 -33.11 -8.23
N PRO A 348 -42.83 -32.90 -7.15
CA PRO A 348 -43.92 -31.90 -7.10
C PRO A 348 -43.46 -30.45 -7.29
N PRO A 349 -44.33 -29.56 -7.84
CA PRO A 349 -44.03 -28.13 -8.07
C PRO A 349 -43.64 -27.35 -6.79
N ASN A 350 -44.30 -27.65 -5.67
CA ASN A 350 -43.89 -27.23 -4.34
C ASN A 350 -43.91 -28.48 -3.46
N ALA A 351 -42.74 -29.07 -3.21
CA ALA A 351 -42.60 -30.30 -2.45
C ALA A 351 -43.04 -30.20 -0.98
N THR A 352 -43.25 -28.97 -0.50
CA THR A 352 -43.73 -28.69 0.86
C THR A 352 -45.26 -28.67 0.91
N CYS A 353 -45.93 -28.09 -0.10
CA CYS A 353 -47.39 -27.96 -0.13
C CYS A 353 -48.13 -29.00 -0.98
N PHE A 354 -47.40 -29.91 -1.59
CA PHE A 354 -47.95 -31.05 -2.30
C PHE A 354 -47.35 -32.37 -1.79
N THR A 355 -48.11 -33.46 -1.90
CA THR A 355 -47.59 -34.79 -1.57
C THR A 355 -46.40 -35.17 -2.44
N SER A 356 -45.40 -35.84 -1.86
CA SER A 356 -44.13 -36.19 -2.53
C SER A 356 -44.25 -37.16 -3.72
N LEU A 357 -45.41 -37.81 -3.88
CA LEU A 357 -45.72 -38.66 -5.02
C LEU A 357 -46.99 -38.14 -5.70
N GLY A 358 -46.88 -37.93 -7.00
CA GLY A 358 -47.95 -37.52 -7.90
C GLY A 358 -48.30 -38.61 -8.88
N THR A 359 -49.35 -38.39 -9.65
CA THR A 359 -49.77 -39.27 -10.75
C THR A 359 -49.55 -38.54 -12.06
N CYS A 360 -48.90 -39.18 -13.01
CA CYS A 360 -48.72 -38.59 -14.33
C CYS A 360 -50.07 -38.42 -15.00
N SER A 361 -50.35 -37.22 -15.51
CA SER A 361 -51.61 -36.87 -16.13
C SER A 361 -51.40 -36.54 -17.59
N GLU A 362 -51.97 -37.36 -18.44
CA GLU A 362 -52.02 -37.15 -19.90
C GLU A 362 -52.73 -35.83 -20.25
N ALA A 363 -53.64 -35.35 -19.39
CA ALA A 363 -54.38 -34.09 -19.60
C ALA A 363 -53.52 -32.82 -19.42
N LEU A 364 -52.27 -32.98 -18.97
CA LEU A 364 -51.26 -31.92 -18.85
C LEU A 364 -50.02 -32.26 -19.70
N ASP A 365 -50.22 -33.00 -20.78
CA ASP A 365 -49.16 -33.35 -21.75
C ASP A 365 -47.96 -34.05 -21.09
N GLY A 366 -48.23 -35.04 -20.22
CA GLY A 366 -47.22 -35.76 -19.44
C GLY A 366 -46.87 -35.12 -18.10
N GLY A 367 -47.53 -34.02 -17.75
CA GLY A 367 -47.35 -33.33 -16.49
C GLY A 367 -47.82 -34.17 -15.30
N CYS A 368 -47.03 -34.15 -14.23
CA CYS A 368 -47.37 -34.83 -12.99
C CYS A 368 -48.36 -34.02 -12.14
N VAL A 369 -49.48 -34.64 -11.75
CA VAL A 369 -50.48 -34.04 -10.85
C VAL A 369 -50.24 -34.53 -9.43
N TYR A 370 -50.14 -33.59 -8.49
CA TYR A 370 -49.85 -33.85 -7.09
C TYR A 370 -51.02 -33.40 -6.22
N THR A 371 -51.27 -34.13 -5.11
CA THR A 371 -52.37 -33.78 -4.21
C THR A 371 -51.88 -32.70 -3.22
N PRO A 372 -52.57 -31.58 -3.05
CA PRO A 372 -52.23 -30.59 -2.03
C PRO A 372 -52.25 -31.20 -0.62
N VAL A 373 -51.31 -30.79 0.24
CA VAL A 373 -51.37 -31.12 1.67
C VAL A 373 -52.50 -30.32 2.34
N ALA A 374 -53.14 -30.90 3.35
CA ALA A 374 -54.28 -30.27 4.01
C ALA A 374 -53.90 -28.92 4.66
N ALA A 375 -54.82 -27.96 4.61
CA ALA A 375 -54.59 -26.60 5.06
C ALA A 375 -54.09 -26.53 6.53
N ASN A 376 -53.16 -25.61 6.81
CA ASN A 376 -52.64 -25.27 8.14
C ASN A 376 -51.86 -26.39 8.87
N GLN A 377 -51.36 -27.41 8.18
CA GLN A 377 -50.60 -28.51 8.81
C GLN A 377 -49.13 -28.61 8.39
N THR A 378 -48.72 -27.89 7.35
CA THR A 378 -47.35 -27.94 6.83
C THR A 378 -46.89 -26.52 6.57
N SER A 379 -45.78 -26.12 7.22
CA SER A 379 -45.17 -24.81 7.05
C SER A 379 -44.51 -24.73 5.68
N CYS A 380 -44.67 -23.60 5.01
CA CYS A 380 -44.04 -23.30 3.74
C CYS A 380 -43.53 -21.85 3.77
N ASP A 381 -43.04 -21.34 2.64
CA ASP A 381 -42.66 -19.94 2.45
C ASP A 381 -43.33 -19.47 1.15
N ASP A 382 -44.13 -18.39 1.22
CA ASP A 382 -44.87 -17.87 0.07
C ASP A 382 -44.10 -16.83 -0.75
N GLY A 383 -42.87 -16.50 -0.33
CA GLY A 383 -42.00 -15.52 -0.98
C GLY A 383 -42.45 -14.07 -0.79
N ASP A 384 -43.48 -13.82 0.03
CA ASP A 384 -43.85 -12.48 0.48
C ASP A 384 -43.18 -12.17 1.82
N GLU A 385 -42.13 -11.35 1.77
CA GLU A 385 -41.37 -10.90 2.96
C GLU A 385 -42.24 -10.16 4.01
N CYS A 386 -43.48 -9.82 3.67
CA CYS A 386 -44.45 -9.16 4.55
C CYS A 386 -45.39 -10.11 5.30
N THR A 387 -45.27 -11.42 5.10
CA THR A 387 -46.07 -12.44 5.80
C THR A 387 -45.18 -13.41 6.57
N ALA A 388 -45.75 -14.00 7.63
CA ALA A 388 -45.08 -14.99 8.46
C ALA A 388 -46.05 -16.11 8.84
N ASP A 389 -45.50 -17.21 9.37
CA ASP A 389 -46.21 -18.45 9.66
C ASP A 389 -46.92 -19.01 8.43
N ASP A 390 -46.23 -19.00 7.28
CA ASP A 390 -46.84 -19.43 6.04
C ASP A 390 -47.13 -20.91 6.09
N THR A 391 -48.37 -21.22 5.76
CA THR A 391 -48.85 -22.59 5.75
C THR A 391 -49.55 -22.86 4.44
N CYS A 392 -49.48 -24.11 4.02
CA CYS A 392 -50.14 -24.52 2.80
C CYS A 392 -51.65 -24.28 2.94
N ASP A 393 -52.26 -23.66 1.92
CA ASP A 393 -53.65 -23.21 1.98
C ASP A 393 -54.68 -24.30 1.67
N GLY A 394 -54.21 -25.50 1.31
CA GLY A 394 -55.03 -26.65 0.95
C GLY A 394 -55.34 -26.77 -0.54
N ASP A 395 -55.01 -25.75 -1.34
CA ASP A 395 -55.14 -25.76 -2.80
C ASP A 395 -53.77 -25.86 -3.50
N GLY A 396 -52.70 -26.02 -2.71
CA GLY A 396 -51.33 -26.19 -3.19
C GLY A 396 -50.53 -24.89 -3.23
N GLY A 397 -51.14 -23.77 -2.81
CA GLY A 397 -50.46 -22.52 -2.56
C GLY A 397 -49.86 -22.49 -1.16
N CYS A 398 -48.78 -21.73 -1.00
CA CYS A 398 -48.32 -21.30 0.30
C CYS A 398 -48.92 -19.92 0.59
N ARG A 399 -49.50 -19.71 1.78
CA ARG A 399 -50.01 -18.41 2.20
C ARG A 399 -49.60 -18.08 3.61
N GLY A 400 -49.06 -16.89 3.79
CA GLY A 400 -48.74 -16.33 5.08
C GLY A 400 -49.83 -15.47 5.71
N ILE A 401 -49.64 -15.14 6.99
CA ILE A 401 -50.54 -14.28 7.77
C ILE A 401 -49.94 -12.86 7.83
N ALA A 402 -50.63 -11.86 7.26
CA ALA A 402 -50.21 -10.45 7.30
C ALA A 402 -50.78 -9.68 8.53
N PRO A 403 -49.99 -8.85 9.25
CA PRO A 403 -48.57 -9.01 9.59
C PRO A 403 -48.28 -8.97 11.11
N LEU A 404 -47.14 -9.55 11.53
CA LEU A 404 -46.42 -9.27 12.78
C LEU A 404 -44.90 -9.09 12.49
N PRO A 405 -44.11 -8.51 13.41
CA PRO A 405 -43.11 -7.49 13.09
C PRO A 405 -41.65 -7.97 13.20
N SER A 406 -41.34 -9.23 12.97
CA SER A 406 -40.01 -9.80 13.26
C SER A 406 -39.03 -9.81 12.09
N ASP A 407 -39.48 -9.96 10.85
CA ASP A 407 -38.61 -10.38 9.74
C ASP A 407 -38.16 -9.24 8.81
N CYS A 408 -38.33 -8.00 9.27
CA CYS A 408 -37.83 -6.80 8.61
C CYS A 408 -36.77 -6.11 9.50
N PRO A 409 -35.59 -6.71 9.71
CA PRO A 409 -34.56 -6.14 10.57
C PRO A 409 -33.97 -4.89 9.90
N PRO A 410 -34.11 -3.69 10.49
CA PRO A 410 -33.38 -2.54 9.98
C PRO A 410 -31.87 -2.76 10.14
N SER A 411 -31.09 -2.21 9.21
CA SER A 411 -29.65 -2.05 9.47
C SER A 411 -29.47 -1.18 10.72
N GLU A 412 -28.29 -1.23 11.35
CA GLU A 412 -28.04 -0.57 12.64
C GLU A 412 -28.23 0.95 12.62
N CYS A 413 -28.32 1.55 11.43
CA CYS A 413 -28.53 2.97 11.22
C CYS A 413 -29.89 3.33 10.64
N MET A 414 -30.82 2.37 10.67
CA MET A 414 -32.18 2.53 10.22
C MET A 414 -33.14 2.17 11.37
N THR A 415 -34.33 2.73 11.32
CA THR A 415 -35.48 2.31 12.13
C THR A 415 -36.64 1.99 11.20
N ARG A 416 -37.51 1.08 11.62
CA ARG A 416 -38.62 0.63 10.79
C ARG A 416 -39.78 1.60 10.86
N ASP A 417 -40.39 1.91 9.72
CA ASP A 417 -41.57 2.77 9.67
C ASP A 417 -42.80 2.12 10.32
N ALA A 418 -43.66 2.94 10.94
CA ALA A 418 -44.92 2.48 11.50
C ALA A 418 -45.93 2.16 10.38
N GLY A 419 -45.94 0.92 9.91
CA GLY A 419 -46.78 0.43 8.79
C GLY A 419 -45.98 -0.18 7.64
N ALA A 420 -44.94 -0.95 7.96
CA ALA A 420 -43.76 -1.26 7.13
C ALA A 420 -43.97 -2.04 5.81
N CYS A 421 -45.21 -2.37 5.43
CA CYS A 421 -45.53 -2.99 4.14
C CYS A 421 -46.35 -1.99 3.32
N ALA A 422 -45.66 -1.21 2.49
CA ALA A 422 -46.29 -0.31 1.53
C ALA A 422 -46.44 -1.02 0.16
N ALA A 423 -47.28 -0.46 -0.71
CA ALA A 423 -47.67 -1.05 -2.00
C ALA A 423 -46.45 -1.52 -2.81
N GLY A 424 -46.40 -2.84 -3.08
CA GLY A 424 -45.32 -3.49 -3.82
C GLY A 424 -44.46 -4.48 -3.02
N ASN A 425 -44.92 -4.93 -1.84
CA ASN A 425 -44.26 -5.96 -1.03
C ASN A 425 -42.79 -5.65 -0.71
N ARG A 426 -42.51 -4.44 -0.18
CA ARG A 426 -41.16 -4.04 0.27
C ARG A 426 -41.17 -3.33 1.63
N CYS A 427 -40.18 -3.65 2.45
CA CYS A 427 -39.90 -3.05 3.77
C CYS A 427 -39.56 -1.55 3.71
N GLY A 428 -40.27 -0.73 4.51
CA GLY A 428 -39.98 0.70 4.73
C GLY A 428 -39.07 0.98 5.93
N PHE A 429 -37.99 1.73 5.70
CA PHE A 429 -37.01 2.13 6.72
C PHE A 429 -36.75 3.64 6.70
N THR A 430 -36.65 4.25 7.88
CA THR A 430 -36.21 5.63 8.08
C THR A 430 -34.82 5.68 8.73
N PRO A 431 -33.92 6.57 8.27
CA PRO A 431 -32.60 6.74 8.89
C PRO A 431 -32.70 7.14 10.37
N LEU A 432 -31.87 6.51 11.21
CA LEU A 432 -31.64 7.00 12.57
C LEU A 432 -30.97 8.39 12.52
N PRO A 433 -31.12 9.21 13.57
CA PRO A 433 -30.43 10.50 13.65
C PRO A 433 -28.92 10.35 13.46
N ASN A 434 -28.32 11.28 12.72
CA ASN A 434 -26.87 11.31 12.54
C ASN A 434 -26.16 11.35 13.92
N GLY A 435 -25.14 10.50 14.09
CA GLY A 435 -24.40 10.35 15.35
C GLY A 435 -24.91 9.23 16.27
N SER A 436 -26.00 8.53 15.92
CA SER A 436 -26.42 7.31 16.64
C SER A 436 -25.32 6.24 16.57
N PRO A 437 -25.00 5.52 17.67
CA PRO A 437 -23.95 4.51 17.67
C PRO A 437 -24.35 3.27 16.87
N CYS A 438 -23.39 2.68 16.17
CA CYS A 438 -23.52 1.42 15.44
C CYS A 438 -22.19 0.65 15.46
N SER A 439 -22.16 -0.59 14.99
CA SER A 439 -21.07 -1.56 15.12
C SER A 439 -19.79 -1.13 14.41
N ALA A 440 -19.91 -0.44 13.27
CA ALA A 440 -18.77 0.15 12.57
C ALA A 440 -18.45 1.58 12.99
N GLY A 441 -19.26 2.25 13.83
CA GLY A 441 -19.02 3.63 14.25
C GLY A 441 -20.28 4.40 14.61
N VAL A 442 -20.65 5.38 13.78
CA VAL A 442 -21.87 6.18 13.97
C VAL A 442 -22.70 6.25 12.70
N CYS A 443 -23.99 6.47 12.85
CA CYS A 443 -24.91 6.60 11.74
C CYS A 443 -24.75 7.96 11.04
N SER A 444 -24.66 7.94 9.72
CA SER A 444 -24.71 9.12 8.86
C SER A 444 -25.54 8.79 7.61
N GLY A 445 -26.67 9.47 7.42
CA GLY A 445 -27.52 9.26 6.23
C GLY A 445 -28.10 7.85 6.11
N GLY A 446 -28.32 7.15 7.23
CA GLY A 446 -28.85 5.78 7.25
C GLY A 446 -27.78 4.68 7.10
N GLN A 447 -26.52 5.04 6.91
CA GLN A 447 -25.39 4.11 6.88
C GLN A 447 -24.56 4.20 8.15
N CYS A 448 -24.05 3.06 8.61
CA CYS A 448 -23.07 3.02 9.68
C CYS A 448 -21.70 3.38 9.09
N VAL A 449 -21.22 4.59 9.41
CA VAL A 449 -19.92 5.08 8.94
C VAL A 449 -18.88 4.92 10.05
N ALA A 450 -17.68 4.51 9.66
CA ALA A 450 -16.55 4.47 10.57
C ALA A 450 -16.22 5.87 11.07
N VAL A 451 -16.17 6.03 12.39
CA VAL A 451 -15.52 7.20 12.98
C VAL A 451 -14.03 6.86 13.02
N PRO A 452 -13.19 7.56 12.24
CA PRO A 452 -11.76 7.30 12.27
C PRO A 452 -11.25 7.46 13.70
N VAL A 453 -10.47 6.49 14.15
CA VAL A 453 -9.85 6.50 15.49
C VAL A 453 -8.92 7.71 15.62
N PHE A 454 -8.25 8.09 14.54
CA PHE A 454 -7.38 9.24 14.43
C PHE A 454 -7.96 10.17 13.36
N ASN A 455 -8.44 11.35 13.76
CA ASN A 455 -8.94 12.36 12.82
C ASN A 455 -7.81 13.16 12.11
N PHE A 456 -6.62 12.56 12.03
CA PHE A 456 -5.42 13.12 11.44
C PHE A 456 -4.57 11.99 10.83
N PRO A 457 -3.77 12.26 9.79
CA PRO A 457 -2.88 11.26 9.22
C PRO A 457 -1.77 10.90 10.21
N THR A 458 -1.59 9.60 10.44
CA THR A 458 -0.58 9.03 11.33
C THR A 458 0.75 8.82 10.60
N SER A 459 1.89 9.03 11.26
CA SER A 459 3.19 9.13 10.57
C SER A 459 3.78 7.80 10.05
N ASN A 460 3.64 6.69 10.78
CA ASN A 460 4.31 5.41 10.46
C ASN A 460 3.36 4.21 10.44
N PHE A 461 2.05 4.42 10.39
CA PHE A 461 1.03 3.38 10.22
C PHE A 461 -0.25 4.00 9.64
N VAL A 462 -1.20 3.19 9.18
CA VAL A 462 -2.58 3.59 8.84
C VAL A 462 -3.59 2.85 9.71
N GLU A 463 -4.84 3.32 9.81
CA GLU A 463 -5.86 2.66 10.65
C GLU A 463 -6.13 1.20 10.25
N ALA A 464 -5.94 0.85 8.98
CA ALA A 464 -6.05 -0.52 8.50
C ALA A 464 -4.99 -1.47 9.10
N ASP A 465 -3.87 -0.93 9.62
CA ASP A 465 -2.81 -1.72 10.24
C ASP A 465 -3.13 -2.10 11.71
N LEU A 466 -4.17 -1.49 12.31
CA LEU A 466 -4.43 -1.64 13.74
C LEU A 466 -4.76 -3.09 14.12
N PRO A 467 -3.97 -3.72 15.02
CA PRO A 467 -4.31 -5.03 15.55
C PRO A 467 -5.50 -4.93 16.51
N ALA A 468 -6.00 -6.08 17.00
CA ALA A 468 -7.01 -6.10 18.06
C ALA A 468 -6.53 -5.30 19.31
N SER A 469 -7.41 -4.45 19.85
CA SER A 469 -7.08 -3.62 21.02
C SER A 469 -6.77 -4.48 22.24
N LEU A 470 -5.75 -4.08 23.02
CA LEU A 470 -5.44 -4.69 24.31
C LEU A 470 -6.36 -4.19 25.45
N GLY A 471 -7.32 -3.31 25.15
CA GLY A 471 -8.12 -2.62 26.15
C GLY A 471 -7.35 -1.46 26.80
N ALA A 472 -7.79 -1.04 27.99
CA ALA A 472 -7.09 -0.02 28.76
C ALA A 472 -5.81 -0.57 29.39
N LEU A 473 -4.66 0.05 29.10
CA LEU A 473 -3.35 -0.34 29.64
C LEU A 473 -2.88 0.65 30.72
N THR A 474 -2.77 0.17 31.96
CA THR A 474 -2.29 0.96 33.11
C THR A 474 -1.03 0.33 33.72
N ILE A 475 0.04 1.10 33.84
CA ILE A 475 1.35 0.69 34.34
C ILE A 475 1.70 1.54 35.57
N ASN A 476 1.65 0.93 36.76
CA ASN A 476 1.93 1.59 38.05
C ASN A 476 3.03 0.87 38.87
N CYS A 477 3.75 -0.04 38.25
CA CYS A 477 4.77 -0.87 38.87
C CYS A 477 6.19 -0.49 38.41
N ALA A 478 7.19 -1.09 39.07
CA ALA A 478 8.59 -0.72 38.91
C ALA A 478 9.13 -0.83 37.48
N SER A 479 8.68 -1.81 36.68
CA SER A 479 9.03 -1.92 35.27
C SER A 479 8.13 -2.90 34.54
N VAL A 480 7.66 -2.51 33.36
CA VAL A 480 7.07 -3.35 32.32
C VAL A 480 7.98 -3.26 31.11
N THR A 481 8.37 -4.40 30.55
CA THR A 481 9.24 -4.47 29.36
C THR A 481 8.51 -5.07 28.18
N ILE A 482 8.54 -4.37 27.06
CA ILE A 482 8.12 -4.83 25.74
C ILE A 482 9.36 -5.29 24.99
N ASN A 483 9.44 -6.58 24.68
CA ASN A 483 10.45 -7.10 23.78
C ASN A 483 9.95 -7.04 22.34
N THR A 484 10.64 -6.28 21.51
CA THR A 484 10.35 -5.99 20.10
C THR A 484 11.18 -6.86 19.13
N GLY A 485 12.03 -7.75 19.66
CA GLY A 485 13.06 -8.46 18.89
C GLY A 485 12.98 -9.98 18.94
N LEU A 486 11.82 -10.59 19.21
CA LEU A 486 11.71 -12.05 19.16
C LEU A 486 11.82 -12.57 17.71
N ALA A 487 12.47 -13.73 17.57
CA ALA A 487 12.87 -14.31 16.29
C ALA A 487 11.68 -14.84 15.45
N ASP A 488 10.54 -15.09 16.09
CA ASP A 488 9.27 -15.50 15.48
C ASP A 488 8.35 -14.32 15.12
N GLY A 489 8.84 -13.08 15.27
CA GLY A 489 8.02 -11.88 15.13
C GLY A 489 7.20 -11.55 16.38
N GLY A 490 7.23 -12.38 17.42
CA GLY A 490 6.43 -12.21 18.63
C GLY A 490 6.84 -11.03 19.52
N ILE A 491 5.97 -10.74 20.49
CA ILE A 491 6.20 -9.78 21.56
C ILE A 491 6.08 -10.51 22.89
N SER A 492 7.04 -10.30 23.79
CA SER A 492 6.84 -10.59 25.21
C SER A 492 6.58 -9.29 25.95
N PHE A 493 5.43 -9.19 26.59
CA PHE A 493 5.05 -8.09 27.47
C PHE A 493 5.18 -8.57 28.92
N THR A 494 6.12 -7.99 29.69
CA THR A 494 6.22 -8.26 31.13
C THR A 494 5.19 -7.43 31.88
N GLU A 495 4.22 -8.07 32.51
CA GLU A 495 3.19 -7.43 33.33
C GLU A 495 3.73 -7.04 34.71
N CYS A 496 2.93 -6.25 35.45
CA CYS A 496 3.33 -5.70 36.74
C CYS A 496 3.52 -6.75 37.86
N ASP A 497 2.94 -7.94 37.70
CA ASP A 497 3.11 -9.09 38.58
C ASP A 497 4.33 -9.95 38.19
N GLY A 498 5.06 -9.56 37.14
CA GLY A 498 6.17 -10.33 36.56
C GLY A 498 5.73 -11.42 35.59
N GLY A 499 4.42 -11.55 35.32
CA GLY A 499 3.89 -12.41 34.27
C GLY A 499 4.38 -11.99 32.89
N VAL A 500 4.53 -12.93 31.98
CA VAL A 500 4.86 -12.65 30.58
C VAL A 500 3.68 -13.08 29.72
N ARG A 501 3.18 -12.13 28.91
CA ARG A 501 2.06 -12.37 27.99
C ARG A 501 2.44 -12.00 26.57
N VAL A 502 1.96 -12.80 25.62
CA VAL A 502 1.95 -12.44 24.20
C VAL A 502 0.72 -11.59 23.93
N VAL A 503 0.90 -10.45 23.27
CA VAL A 503 -0.14 -9.47 22.99
C VAL A 503 -0.40 -9.38 21.48
N PRO A 504 -1.67 -9.19 21.06
CA PRO A 504 -2.00 -8.78 19.69
C PRO A 504 -1.12 -7.63 19.21
N HIS A 505 -0.58 -7.76 17.99
CA HIS A 505 0.31 -6.78 17.39
C HIS A 505 0.33 -6.91 15.88
N THR A 506 0.81 -5.86 15.22
CA THR A 506 1.10 -5.83 13.79
C THR A 506 2.56 -5.40 13.59
N VAL A 507 3.24 -5.91 12.57
CA VAL A 507 4.53 -5.37 12.13
C VAL A 507 4.28 -4.55 10.86
N VAL A 508 4.40 -3.23 10.97
CA VAL A 508 4.16 -2.30 9.85
C VAL A 508 5.43 -2.02 9.07
N SER A 509 5.28 -1.71 7.78
CA SER A 509 6.39 -1.29 6.91
C SER A 509 6.95 0.04 7.40
N ASN A 510 8.28 0.13 7.51
CA ASN A 510 8.98 1.27 8.08
C ASN A 510 10.29 1.52 7.29
N GLY A 511 10.15 1.88 6.02
CA GLY A 511 11.27 2.22 5.13
C GLY A 511 12.23 1.05 4.87
N GLY A 512 11.68 -0.13 4.57
CA GLY A 512 12.44 -1.37 4.39
C GLY A 512 12.77 -2.12 5.69
N TYR A 513 12.46 -1.53 6.84
CA TYR A 513 12.51 -2.17 8.15
C TYR A 513 11.08 -2.41 8.67
N GLY A 514 10.92 -3.26 9.70
CA GLY A 514 9.62 -3.46 10.36
C GLY A 514 9.53 -2.69 11.67
N ALA A 515 8.44 -1.96 11.90
CA ALA A 515 8.11 -1.36 13.19
C ALA A 515 6.97 -2.13 13.88
N LEU A 516 7.01 -2.20 15.20
CA LEU A 516 6.06 -2.96 15.99
C LEU A 516 4.90 -2.06 16.43
N LEU A 517 3.68 -2.38 15.99
CA LEU A 517 2.47 -1.63 16.30
C LEU A 517 1.63 -2.37 17.35
N LEU A 518 1.39 -1.69 18.47
CA LEU A 518 0.44 -2.09 19.49
C LEU A 518 -0.74 -1.12 19.54
N TYR A 519 -1.94 -1.65 19.75
CA TYR A 519 -3.16 -0.85 19.85
C TYR A 519 -3.84 -1.02 21.21
N VAL A 520 -4.16 0.10 21.88
CA VAL A 520 -4.80 0.12 23.20
C VAL A 520 -5.94 1.15 23.23
N ASP A 521 -6.94 0.95 24.09
CA ASP A 521 -8.04 1.91 24.22
C ASP A 521 -7.60 3.18 24.95
N SER A 522 -6.77 3.03 25.97
CA SER A 522 -6.14 4.12 26.71
C SER A 522 -4.81 3.65 27.29
N LEU A 523 -3.86 4.57 27.44
CA LEU A 523 -2.54 4.29 28.00
C LEU A 523 -2.31 5.16 29.24
N THR A 524 -1.93 4.56 30.36
CA THR A 524 -1.49 5.28 31.55
C THR A 524 -0.21 4.66 32.08
N VAL A 525 0.89 5.40 32.00
CA VAL A 525 2.11 5.12 32.77
C VAL A 525 2.07 6.04 33.98
N GLY A 526 1.67 5.53 35.14
CA GLY A 526 1.57 6.33 36.36
C GLY A 526 2.93 6.82 36.85
N SER A 527 2.95 7.75 37.81
CA SER A 527 4.19 8.43 38.24
C SER A 527 5.28 7.50 38.80
N SER A 528 4.90 6.35 39.36
CA SER A 528 5.82 5.29 39.80
C SER A 528 6.03 4.19 38.76
N GLY A 529 5.27 4.25 37.66
CA GLY A 529 5.27 3.30 36.56
C GLY A 529 6.49 3.48 35.66
N ARG A 530 7.00 2.37 35.15
CA ARG A 530 7.99 2.39 34.08
C ARG A 530 7.57 1.49 32.93
N LEU A 531 7.43 2.06 31.73
CA LEU A 531 7.27 1.34 30.48
C LEU A 531 8.60 1.36 29.74
N ARG A 532 9.08 0.19 29.36
CA ARG A 532 10.34 0.01 28.65
C ARG A 532 10.12 -0.76 27.37
N ALA A 533 10.80 -0.38 26.28
CA ALA A 533 10.86 -1.21 25.09
C ALA A 533 12.29 -1.49 24.63
N ARG A 534 12.57 -2.74 24.28
CA ARG A 534 13.89 -3.27 23.91
C ARG A 534 13.77 -4.21 22.72
N GLY A 535 14.80 -4.32 21.89
CA GLY A 535 14.84 -5.25 20.76
C GLY A 535 15.09 -4.58 19.42
N SER A 536 14.99 -5.36 18.34
CA SER A 536 15.43 -4.95 17.00
C SER A 536 14.42 -4.10 16.23
N ARG A 537 13.20 -3.90 16.74
CA ARG A 537 12.16 -3.14 16.02
C ARG A 537 11.77 -1.89 16.82
N PRO A 538 11.58 -0.74 16.15
CA PRO A 538 10.95 0.44 16.75
C PRO A 538 9.58 0.09 17.34
N LEU A 539 9.15 0.80 18.38
CA LEU A 539 7.83 0.62 18.99
C LEU A 539 6.89 1.75 18.60
N ILE A 540 5.70 1.40 18.14
CA ILE A 540 4.57 2.29 17.90
C ILE A 540 3.43 1.89 18.85
N LEU A 541 2.96 2.85 19.64
CA LEU A 541 1.78 2.70 20.51
C LEU A 541 0.64 3.55 19.94
N ALA A 542 -0.33 2.89 19.30
CA ALA A 542 -1.58 3.50 18.88
C ALA A 542 -2.58 3.46 20.05
N VAL A 543 -3.12 4.62 20.42
CA VAL A 543 -4.01 4.80 21.56
C VAL A 543 -5.32 5.38 21.07
N LYS A 544 -6.43 4.63 21.21
CA LYS A 544 -7.75 5.06 20.73
C LYS A 544 -8.18 6.39 21.33
N ASN A 545 -8.05 6.52 22.65
CA ASN A 545 -8.47 7.69 23.40
C ASN A 545 -7.25 8.51 23.88
N ASN A 546 -7.01 8.53 25.19
CA ASN A 546 -5.98 9.37 25.81
C ASN A 546 -4.78 8.54 26.27
N ALA A 547 -3.59 9.15 26.19
CA ALA A 547 -2.36 8.62 26.76
C ALA A 547 -1.82 9.55 27.86
N THR A 548 -1.58 9.01 29.05
CA THR A 548 -0.92 9.71 30.16
C THR A 548 0.44 9.09 30.43
N LEU A 549 1.50 9.85 30.21
CA LEU A 549 2.89 9.44 30.43
C LEU A 549 3.45 10.17 31.66
N GLY A 550 3.04 9.72 32.85
CA GLY A 550 3.40 10.33 34.13
C GLY A 550 4.64 9.72 34.79
N GLY A 551 4.98 8.48 34.47
CA GLY A 551 6.20 7.80 34.94
C GLY A 551 7.34 7.88 33.94
N THR A 552 8.14 6.83 33.84
CA THR A 552 9.21 6.74 32.84
C THR A 552 8.79 5.86 31.67
N THR A 553 8.89 6.39 30.45
CA THR A 553 8.71 5.62 29.21
C THR A 553 10.02 5.67 28.45
N ASP A 554 10.75 4.55 28.36
CA ASP A 554 12.11 4.56 27.83
C ASP A 554 12.39 3.52 26.74
N VAL A 555 13.11 3.98 25.72
CA VAL A 555 13.76 3.17 24.69
C VAL A 555 15.27 3.38 24.71
N ASP A 556 15.85 3.71 25.86
CA ASP A 556 17.27 4.01 26.02
C ASP A 556 18.18 2.87 25.51
N GLY A 557 19.36 3.24 25.00
CA GLY A 557 20.36 2.32 24.46
C GLY A 557 21.07 1.47 25.51
N PHE A 558 20.91 1.77 26.80
CA PHE A 558 21.61 1.10 27.88
C PHE A 558 20.68 0.45 28.89
N GLU A 559 21.18 -0.63 29.49
CA GLU A 559 20.68 -1.18 30.74
C GLU A 559 21.85 -1.49 31.66
N VAL A 560 21.59 -1.40 32.97
CA VAL A 560 22.57 -1.76 34.00
C VAL A 560 22.94 -3.25 33.99
N ASN A 561 22.12 -4.13 33.41
CA ASN A 561 22.26 -5.59 33.56
C ASN A 561 22.07 -6.46 32.30
N ALA A 562 21.81 -5.90 31.11
CA ALA A 562 21.67 -6.71 29.89
C ALA A 562 22.18 -5.98 28.64
N LEU A 563 22.84 -6.74 27.75
CA LEU A 563 23.31 -6.31 26.43
C LEU A 563 22.14 -6.07 25.44
N GLN A 564 21.01 -5.54 25.92
CA GLN A 564 19.81 -5.31 25.13
C GLN A 564 19.84 -3.91 24.52
N ARG A 565 19.49 -3.83 23.23
CA ARG A 565 19.34 -2.57 22.51
C ARG A 565 18.00 -1.93 22.86
N GLY A 566 17.94 -0.60 22.93
CA GLY A 566 16.69 0.15 22.85
C GLY A 566 15.87 -0.32 21.64
N ALA A 567 14.54 -0.28 21.73
CA ALA A 567 13.66 -0.74 20.64
C ALA A 567 14.06 -0.08 19.30
N GLY A 568 14.49 -0.86 18.31
CA GLY A 568 14.90 -0.36 17.00
C GLY A 568 16.23 0.41 16.98
N ALA A 569 17.00 0.39 18.07
CA ALA A 569 18.33 0.98 18.09
C ALA A 569 19.30 0.22 17.20
N ASN A 570 20.22 0.96 16.58
CA ASN A 570 21.22 0.44 15.67
C ASN A 570 20.67 -0.31 14.45
N VAL A 571 19.52 0.13 13.95
CA VAL A 571 18.89 -0.30 12.70
C VAL A 571 19.15 0.78 11.65
N ALA A 572 19.50 0.39 10.42
CA ALA A 572 19.83 1.33 9.33
C ALA A 572 21.07 2.20 9.55
N CYS A 573 22.03 1.72 10.35
CA CYS A 573 23.14 2.53 10.86
C CYS A 573 24.40 2.60 9.99
N ALA A 574 24.35 2.18 8.73
CA ALA A 574 25.51 1.93 7.86
C ALA A 574 26.66 2.95 8.00
N GLU A 575 26.40 4.25 7.83
CA GLU A 575 27.40 5.31 8.01
C GLU A 575 27.30 6.04 9.35
N GLY A 576 26.21 5.82 10.10
CA GLY A 576 25.93 6.45 11.38
C GLY A 576 26.62 5.78 12.58
N GLU A 577 27.14 4.56 12.43
CA GLU A 577 27.98 3.93 13.44
C GLU A 577 29.32 4.67 13.57
N GLY A 578 29.78 4.83 14.81
CA GLY A 578 31.12 5.33 15.05
C GLY A 578 32.16 4.33 14.53
N ARG A 579 33.19 4.81 13.84
CA ARG A 579 34.23 3.93 13.33
C ARG A 579 35.10 3.36 14.46
N PRO A 580 35.58 2.11 14.34
CA PRO A 580 36.55 1.57 15.28
C PRO A 580 37.85 2.39 15.32
N GLY A 581 38.48 2.45 16.49
CA GLY A 581 39.82 3.01 16.65
C GLY A 581 40.89 2.13 16.00
N GLY A 582 41.92 2.75 15.43
CA GLY A 582 43.03 2.05 14.79
C GLY A 582 43.93 1.31 15.79
N VAL A 583 44.57 0.25 15.29
CA VAL A 583 45.53 -0.59 16.03
C VAL A 583 46.96 -0.33 15.56
N GLY A 584 47.86 -0.07 16.51
CA GLY A 584 49.26 0.26 16.22
C GLY A 584 50.18 -0.94 16.25
N GLY A 585 51.22 -0.89 15.41
CA GLY A 585 52.36 -1.82 15.52
C GLY A 585 53.15 -1.62 16.82
N SER A 586 53.99 -2.59 17.17
CA SER A 586 54.73 -2.60 18.44
C SER A 586 55.63 -1.37 18.62
N PRO A 587 55.58 -0.66 19.77
CA PRO A 587 54.77 -0.96 20.96
C PRO A 587 53.28 -0.62 20.78
N LEU A 588 52.40 -1.51 21.26
CA LEU A 588 50.94 -1.43 21.12
C LEU A 588 50.40 -0.06 21.57
N THR A 589 49.92 0.72 20.61
CA THR A 589 49.10 1.92 20.83
C THR A 589 47.76 1.71 20.15
N ALA A 590 46.69 2.28 20.72
CA ALA A 590 45.35 2.16 20.17
C ALA A 590 44.65 3.51 20.13
N GLY A 591 43.95 3.78 19.04
CA GLY A 591 43.03 4.91 18.94
C GLY A 591 41.73 4.63 19.68
N GLY A 592 41.06 5.68 20.15
CA GLY A 592 39.70 5.58 20.68
C GLY A 592 38.68 5.37 19.55
N GLY A 593 37.55 4.76 19.85
CA GLY A 593 36.43 4.61 18.90
C GLY A 593 35.69 5.94 18.68
N GLY A 594 35.15 6.14 17.47
CA GLY A 594 34.28 7.29 17.18
C GLY A 594 32.90 7.15 17.84
N GLY A 595 32.22 8.25 18.13
CA GLY A 595 30.86 8.25 18.64
C GLY A 595 29.82 7.95 17.56
N GLY A 596 28.68 7.40 17.97
CA GLY A 596 27.53 7.16 17.09
C GLY A 596 26.82 8.45 16.72
N ALA A 597 26.18 8.47 15.56
CA ALA A 597 25.41 9.59 15.04
C ALA A 597 23.91 9.30 15.05
N TYR A 598 23.10 10.35 15.09
CA TYR A 598 21.66 10.37 14.74
C TYR A 598 21.27 11.85 14.61
N GLY A 599 20.76 12.29 13.47
CA GLY A 599 20.47 13.70 13.19
C GLY A 599 21.67 14.66 13.11
N GLY A 600 22.72 14.44 13.89
CA GLY A 600 24.02 15.12 13.85
C GLY A 600 25.19 14.13 13.85
N VAL A 601 26.40 14.64 13.61
CA VAL A 601 27.65 13.85 13.59
C VAL A 601 28.01 13.34 14.98
N GLY A 602 28.62 12.15 15.06
CA GLY A 602 29.28 11.68 16.28
C GLY A 602 30.64 12.36 16.50
N GLY A 603 31.12 12.35 17.75
CA GLY A 603 32.45 12.85 18.11
C GLY A 603 33.55 11.90 17.62
N ARG A 604 34.70 12.43 17.21
CA ARG A 604 35.83 11.60 16.78
C ARG A 604 36.59 11.04 18.01
N GLY A 605 36.99 9.77 17.94
CA GLY A 605 37.93 9.19 18.92
C GLY A 605 39.33 9.78 18.79
N HIS A 606 40.09 9.87 19.88
CA HIS A 606 41.42 10.45 19.81
C HIS A 606 42.49 9.42 19.40
N PHE A 607 43.59 9.94 18.86
CA PHE A 607 44.80 9.17 18.58
C PHE A 607 45.44 8.63 19.86
N GLY A 608 46.05 7.44 19.78
CA GLY A 608 46.97 6.94 20.79
C GLY A 608 48.35 7.62 20.69
N ALA A 609 48.98 7.97 21.81
CA ALA A 609 50.25 8.71 21.84
C ALA A 609 51.46 7.76 21.77
N GLY A 610 52.11 7.62 20.60
CA GLY A 610 53.32 6.80 20.40
C GLY A 610 53.95 6.91 19.01
N ALA A 611 55.01 6.14 18.74
CA ALA A 611 55.78 6.15 17.48
C ALA A 611 54.97 5.55 16.31
N GLY A 612 53.97 6.30 15.83
CA GLY A 612 53.10 5.88 14.73
C GLY A 612 51.73 6.56 14.67
N ASN A 613 51.32 7.31 15.71
CA ASN A 613 50.02 8.01 15.80
C ASN A 613 48.84 7.16 15.28
N THR A 614 48.43 6.15 16.05
CA THR A 614 47.27 5.33 15.68
C THR A 614 46.02 6.18 15.59
N LEU A 615 45.38 6.16 14.42
CA LEU A 615 44.19 6.97 14.14
C LEU A 615 43.07 6.62 15.11
N GLY A 616 42.47 7.63 15.74
CA GLY A 616 41.18 7.44 16.38
C GLY A 616 40.09 7.23 15.32
N GLY A 617 39.02 6.53 15.69
CA GLY A 617 37.89 6.30 14.81
C GLY A 617 37.12 7.59 14.52
N ASP A 618 36.76 7.80 13.26
CA ASP A 618 35.83 8.87 12.89
C ASP A 618 34.47 8.68 13.58
N GLY A 619 33.85 9.78 14.00
CA GLY A 619 32.45 9.76 14.43
C GLY A 619 31.52 9.39 13.27
N GLY A 620 30.36 8.83 13.60
CA GLY A 620 29.34 8.50 12.61
C GLY A 620 28.88 9.71 11.81
N ALA A 621 28.48 9.48 10.56
CA ALA A 621 27.87 10.49 9.69
C ALA A 621 26.41 10.76 10.12
N PRO A 622 25.89 11.98 9.94
CA PRO A 622 24.51 12.30 10.29
C PRO A 622 23.55 11.42 9.49
N PHE A 623 22.58 10.80 10.16
CA PHE A 623 21.57 9.98 9.50
C PHE A 623 20.21 10.14 10.20
N GLY A 624 19.14 9.64 9.57
CA GLY A 624 17.76 9.75 10.08
C GLY A 624 17.05 11.04 9.65
N ASN A 625 15.72 10.97 9.54
CA ASN A 625 14.87 12.05 9.02
C ASN A 625 14.34 12.95 10.14
N ALA A 626 14.20 14.25 9.88
CA ALA A 626 13.56 15.20 10.80
C ALA A 626 12.06 14.92 11.02
N THR A 627 11.38 14.30 10.05
CA THR A 627 9.96 13.89 10.18
C THR A 627 9.78 12.63 11.02
N LEU A 628 10.86 11.90 11.31
CA LEU A 628 10.82 10.57 11.92
C LEU A 628 9.99 9.55 11.12
N ILE A 629 10.00 9.69 9.79
CA ILE A 629 9.45 8.75 8.82
C ILE A 629 10.59 8.39 7.83
N PRO A 630 11.06 7.13 7.78
CA PRO A 630 10.71 6.03 8.70
C PRO A 630 11.19 6.28 10.15
N LEU A 631 10.54 5.61 11.11
CA LEU A 631 10.86 5.66 12.54
C LEU A 631 12.14 4.87 12.83
N LEU A 632 13.29 5.54 12.89
CA LEU A 632 14.61 4.92 13.11
C LEU A 632 15.22 5.32 14.45
N GLY A 633 15.89 4.39 15.14
CA GLY A 633 16.65 4.66 16.36
C GLY A 633 18.06 5.19 16.07
N GLY A 634 18.81 5.52 17.13
CA GLY A 634 20.21 5.96 17.09
C GLY A 634 21.22 4.84 16.83
N CYS A 635 22.45 5.22 16.48
CA CYS A 635 23.54 4.29 16.20
C CYS A 635 24.52 4.11 17.37
N ASN A 636 25.21 2.97 17.33
CA ASN A 636 26.25 2.65 18.28
C ASN A 636 27.51 3.49 18.03
N GLY A 637 28.26 3.76 19.10
CA GLY A 637 29.64 4.17 19.01
C GLY A 637 30.56 3.04 18.54
N GLY A 638 31.72 3.42 18.06
CA GLY A 638 32.77 2.53 17.60
C GLY A 638 33.54 1.88 18.75
N LEU A 639 34.11 0.73 18.43
CA LEU A 639 35.00 -0.01 19.32
C LEU A 639 36.32 0.76 19.48
N GLY A 640 36.88 0.82 20.68
CA GLY A 640 38.26 1.25 20.87
C GLY A 640 39.23 0.26 20.22
N GLY A 641 40.37 0.73 19.73
CA GLY A 641 41.35 -0.15 19.09
C GLY A 641 41.93 -1.18 20.06
N SER A 642 42.18 -2.40 19.59
CA SER A 642 42.87 -3.46 20.36
C SER A 642 43.62 -4.44 19.47
N GLY A 643 44.78 -4.93 19.93
CA GLY A 643 45.48 -6.05 19.30
C GLY A 643 44.81 -7.41 19.51
N ASN A 644 43.75 -7.49 20.34
CA ASN A 644 42.92 -8.67 20.57
C ASN A 644 41.42 -8.30 20.77
N ASP A 645 40.53 -8.88 19.97
CA ASP A 645 39.11 -8.47 19.89
C ASP A 645 38.29 -8.73 21.17
N ALA A 646 38.77 -9.57 22.08
CA ALA A 646 38.03 -9.99 23.27
C ALA A 646 37.99 -8.92 24.39
N ASN A 647 38.98 -8.00 24.44
CA ASN A 647 39.23 -7.10 25.59
C ASN A 647 39.38 -5.63 25.18
N GLN A 648 38.53 -5.13 24.28
CA GLN A 648 38.55 -3.74 23.83
C GLN A 648 37.43 -2.88 24.44
N GLY A 649 37.64 -1.57 24.53
CA GLY A 649 36.61 -0.62 24.94
C GLY A 649 35.42 -0.71 24.00
N ARG A 650 34.28 -1.21 24.49
CA ARG A 650 33.08 -1.38 23.67
C ARG A 650 32.40 -0.04 23.43
N GLY A 651 31.91 0.16 22.21
CA GLY A 651 31.07 1.30 21.88
C GLY A 651 29.76 1.30 22.66
N GLY A 652 29.33 2.48 23.07
CA GLY A 652 28.03 2.74 23.64
C GLY A 652 26.93 2.48 22.63
N ARG A 653 25.78 2.01 23.10
CA ARG A 653 24.65 1.65 22.22
C ARG A 653 23.82 2.88 21.87
N GLY A 654 23.30 2.94 20.64
CA GLY A 654 22.35 3.98 20.26
C GLY A 654 21.04 3.89 21.03
N GLY A 655 20.37 5.03 21.21
CA GLY A 655 19.00 5.09 21.72
C GLY A 655 18.00 4.46 20.75
N GLY A 656 16.90 3.91 21.24
CA GLY A 656 15.84 3.33 20.43
C GLY A 656 14.90 4.36 19.82
N ALA A 657 13.82 3.88 19.21
CA ALA A 657 12.79 4.69 18.59
C ALA A 657 11.40 4.33 19.13
N LEU A 658 10.67 5.37 19.52
CA LEU A 658 9.33 5.28 20.08
C LEU A 658 8.40 6.25 19.37
N GLN A 659 7.24 5.75 18.95
CA GLN A 659 6.09 6.57 18.58
C GLN A 659 4.92 6.30 19.51
N VAL A 660 4.26 7.37 19.97
CA VAL A 660 2.98 7.30 20.67
C VAL A 660 1.99 8.19 19.93
N THR A 661 0.92 7.57 19.44
CA THR A 661 -0.12 8.24 18.67
C THR A 661 -1.45 8.07 19.39
N ALA A 662 -2.14 9.17 19.75
CA ALA A 662 -3.41 9.14 20.46
C ALA A 662 -4.54 9.84 19.71
N GLY A 663 -5.70 9.19 19.60
CA GLY A 663 -6.90 9.79 19.00
C GLY A 663 -7.40 11.01 19.77
N GLY A 664 -7.14 11.08 21.09
CA GLY A 664 -7.47 12.21 21.96
C GLY A 664 -6.24 13.00 22.41
N VAL A 665 -5.97 12.98 23.71
CA VAL A 665 -4.90 13.78 24.36
C VAL A 665 -3.71 12.91 24.74
N ILE A 666 -2.49 13.37 24.42
CA ILE A 666 -1.27 12.92 25.10
C ILE A 666 -0.92 13.92 26.18
N HIS A 667 -0.87 13.46 27.43
CA HIS A 667 -0.41 14.24 28.58
C HIS A 667 0.91 13.68 29.12
N VAL A 668 1.98 14.47 29.06
CA VAL A 668 3.31 14.09 29.55
C VAL A 668 3.60 14.78 30.87
N SER A 669 3.75 14.03 31.96
CA SER A 669 4.11 14.58 33.28
C SER A 669 5.31 13.87 33.91
N GLY A 670 5.86 12.85 33.25
CA GLY A 670 7.11 12.18 33.59
C GLY A 670 8.15 12.26 32.48
N ASN A 671 8.98 11.23 32.36
CA ASN A 671 10.11 11.21 31.42
C ASN A 671 9.81 10.29 30.23
N VAL A 672 9.97 10.78 29.01
CA VAL A 672 10.00 9.97 27.79
C VAL A 672 11.40 10.06 27.18
N THR A 673 12.08 8.92 27.05
CA THR A 673 13.53 8.93 26.81
C THR A 673 13.99 7.96 25.73
N ALA A 674 14.99 8.41 24.97
CA ALA A 674 15.68 7.64 23.93
C ALA A 674 17.18 7.91 24.00
N ASN A 675 17.76 7.85 25.19
CA ASN A 675 19.16 8.22 25.43
C ASN A 675 20.13 7.17 24.89
N GLY A 676 21.28 7.63 24.38
CA GLY A 676 22.42 6.79 24.02
C GLY A 676 23.18 6.27 25.24
N GLY A 677 23.80 5.11 25.11
CA GLY A 677 24.68 4.53 26.13
C GLY A 677 26.10 5.09 26.05
N GLY A 678 26.78 5.16 27.19
CA GLY A 678 28.19 5.55 27.25
C GLY A 678 29.12 4.44 26.76
N GLY A 679 30.26 4.83 26.19
CA GLY A 679 31.32 3.92 25.77
C GLY A 679 32.06 3.34 26.97
N GLU A 680 32.43 2.05 26.89
CA GLU A 680 33.27 1.43 27.91
C GLU A 680 34.71 1.94 27.83
N GLY A 681 35.34 2.08 28.98
CA GLY A 681 36.76 2.40 29.02
C GLY A 681 37.63 1.25 28.50
N GLY A 682 38.82 1.60 28.04
CA GLY A 682 39.82 0.64 27.57
C GLY A 682 40.25 -0.31 28.69
N LYS A 683 40.65 -1.51 28.31
CA LYS A 683 41.16 -2.55 29.21
C LYS A 683 42.67 -2.52 29.31
N SER A 684 43.12 -2.72 30.55
CA SER A 684 44.50 -2.55 31.01
C SER A 684 45.47 -3.66 30.59
N ASP A 685 44.95 -4.83 30.27
CA ASP A 685 45.70 -6.00 29.86
C ASP A 685 46.20 -5.92 28.40
N ALA A 686 45.62 -5.03 27.59
CA ALA A 686 45.90 -4.94 26.16
C ALA A 686 46.11 -3.52 25.57
N ARG A 687 46.28 -2.47 26.39
CA ARG A 687 46.49 -1.08 25.92
C ARG A 687 45.41 -0.64 24.93
N THR A 688 44.15 -0.90 25.27
CA THR A 688 43.04 -0.67 24.35
C THR A 688 42.49 0.74 24.47
N GLY A 689 42.02 1.26 23.33
CA GLY A 689 41.36 2.57 23.28
C GLY A 689 40.01 2.54 23.99
N GLY A 690 39.54 3.72 24.39
CA GLY A 690 38.18 3.88 24.90
C GLY A 690 37.15 3.69 23.79
N GLY A 691 36.01 3.07 24.11
CA GLY A 691 34.89 2.96 23.17
C GLY A 691 34.18 4.31 22.99
N GLY A 692 33.64 4.56 21.79
CA GLY A 692 32.85 5.77 21.53
C GLY A 692 31.45 5.69 22.16
N GLY A 693 30.84 6.83 22.48
CA GLY A 693 29.47 6.91 23.00
C GLY A 693 28.43 6.65 21.91
N GLY A 694 27.29 6.06 22.27
CA GLY A 694 26.16 5.86 21.36
C GLY A 694 25.31 7.12 21.23
N SER A 695 24.68 7.33 20.07
CA SER A 695 23.81 8.50 19.88
C SER A 695 22.49 8.37 20.64
N GLY A 696 21.80 9.48 20.86
CA GLY A 696 20.38 9.47 21.16
C GLY A 696 19.55 8.88 20.01
N GLY A 697 18.30 8.52 20.30
CA GLY A 697 17.35 7.91 19.38
C GLY A 697 16.18 8.82 19.02
N ALA A 698 15.00 8.22 18.77
CA ALA A 698 13.84 8.93 18.24
C ALA A 698 12.64 8.88 19.18
N ILE A 699 11.98 10.04 19.36
CA ILE A 699 10.70 10.15 20.07
C ILE A 699 9.73 10.90 19.16
N LEU A 700 8.65 10.24 18.75
CA LEU A 700 7.55 10.83 17.99
C LEU A 700 6.26 10.79 18.82
N LEU A 701 5.67 11.93 19.11
CA LEU A 701 4.37 12.01 19.81
C LEU A 701 3.34 12.69 18.91
N GLU A 702 2.18 12.06 18.71
CA GLU A 702 1.15 12.56 17.81
C GLU A 702 -0.23 12.47 18.45
N ALA A 703 -0.99 13.56 18.46
CA ALA A 703 -2.34 13.54 19.03
C ALA A 703 -3.20 14.70 18.54
N GLN A 704 -4.52 14.63 18.75
CA GLN A 704 -5.38 15.82 18.60
C GLN A 704 -4.85 16.97 19.45
N ARG A 705 -4.47 16.68 20.70
CA ARG A 705 -3.88 17.64 21.62
C ARG A 705 -2.75 17.04 22.43
N LEU A 706 -1.64 17.76 22.52
CA LEU A 706 -0.51 17.40 23.37
C LEU A 706 -0.36 18.41 24.50
N THR A 707 -0.19 17.91 25.71
CA THR A 707 -0.01 18.74 26.90
C THR A 707 1.11 18.18 27.77
N SER A 708 1.74 19.03 28.58
CA SER A 708 2.60 18.55 29.66
C SER A 708 2.26 19.13 31.01
N GLY A 709 2.52 18.32 32.04
CA GLY A 709 2.58 18.77 33.42
C GLY A 709 3.95 19.35 33.78
N GLN A 710 4.11 19.70 35.05
CA GLN A 710 5.42 20.04 35.61
C GLN A 710 6.36 18.83 35.42
N PHE A 711 7.54 19.04 34.83
CA PHE A 711 8.54 17.99 34.55
C PHE A 711 8.15 16.94 33.50
N GLY A 712 7.21 17.24 32.60
CA GLY A 712 7.01 16.42 31.40
C GLY A 712 8.20 16.55 30.46
N ASN A 713 9.15 15.62 30.51
CA ASN A 713 10.44 15.71 29.86
C ASN A 713 10.54 14.77 28.66
N LEU A 714 11.04 15.28 27.53
CA LEU A 714 11.38 14.50 26.34
C LEU A 714 12.89 14.61 26.10
N ILE A 715 13.63 13.49 26.22
CA ILE A 715 15.10 13.52 26.25
C ILE A 715 15.68 12.40 25.39
N ALA A 716 16.50 12.77 24.41
CA ALA A 716 17.22 11.86 23.54
C ALA A 716 18.70 12.27 23.47
N ASN A 717 19.39 12.26 24.61
CA ASN A 717 20.80 12.69 24.69
C ASN A 717 21.75 11.61 24.19
N GLY A 718 22.90 12.03 23.66
CA GLY A 718 24.01 11.13 23.35
C GLY A 718 24.73 10.65 24.61
N GLY A 719 25.28 9.43 24.56
CA GLY A 719 26.19 8.93 25.59
C GLY A 719 27.62 9.43 25.37
N ALA A 720 28.43 9.45 26.42
CA ALA A 720 29.80 9.90 26.36
C ALA A 720 30.78 8.79 25.94
N GLY A 721 31.96 9.16 25.46
CA GLY A 721 33.06 8.22 25.17
C GLY A 721 33.75 7.71 26.44
N GLY A 722 34.33 6.52 26.36
CA GLY A 722 35.16 5.94 27.42
C GLY A 722 36.60 6.45 27.38
N GLU A 723 37.27 6.42 28.53
CA GLU A 723 38.71 6.68 28.64
C GLU A 723 39.51 5.53 28.01
N GLY A 724 40.67 5.81 27.42
CA GLY A 724 41.65 4.77 27.09
C GLY A 724 42.22 4.10 28.36
N SER A 725 42.76 2.88 28.26
CA SER A 725 43.44 2.29 29.42
C SER A 725 44.73 3.03 29.79
N GLY A 726 45.18 2.93 31.04
CA GLY A 726 46.33 3.69 31.53
C GLY A 726 47.34 2.89 32.35
N TYR A 727 48.53 3.47 32.56
CA TYR A 727 49.53 2.98 33.51
C TYR A 727 50.03 4.10 34.39
N SER A 728 50.22 3.84 35.69
CA SER A 728 50.95 4.77 36.56
C SER A 728 52.47 4.65 36.36
N SER A 729 53.23 5.64 36.85
CA SER A 729 54.71 5.62 36.89
C SER A 729 55.32 4.49 37.74
N GLY A 730 54.51 3.53 38.23
CA GLY A 730 54.91 2.32 38.95
C GLY A 730 54.50 1.00 38.27
N SER A 731 54.11 1.02 36.99
CA SER A 731 53.76 -0.16 36.17
C SER A 731 52.47 -0.89 36.55
N THR A 732 51.60 -0.31 37.37
CA THR A 732 50.24 -0.82 37.58
C THR A 732 49.35 -0.39 36.41
N ALA A 733 48.64 -1.35 35.82
CA ALA A 733 47.73 -1.14 34.71
C ALA A 733 46.31 -0.84 35.24
N TYR A 734 45.61 0.11 34.64
CA TYR A 734 44.26 0.52 35.03
C TYR A 734 43.33 0.49 33.82
N ASP A 735 42.15 -0.10 34.02
CA ASP A 735 41.07 0.05 33.05
C ASP A 735 40.66 1.52 33.02
N GLY A 736 40.39 2.04 31.82
CA GLY A 736 39.83 3.37 31.65
C GLY A 736 38.43 3.45 32.25
N GLU A 737 38.03 4.64 32.68
CA GLU A 737 36.66 4.88 33.10
C GLU A 737 35.67 4.82 31.93
N ARG A 738 34.51 4.23 32.18
CA ARG A 738 33.37 4.25 31.25
C ARG A 738 32.82 5.68 31.17
N GLY A 739 32.49 6.12 29.97
CA GLY A 739 31.75 7.37 29.76
C GLY A 739 30.33 7.27 30.31
N GLU A 740 29.77 8.38 30.75
CA GLU A 740 28.40 8.40 31.25
C GLU A 740 27.40 8.06 30.13
N ASN A 741 26.30 7.41 30.51
CA ASN A 741 25.16 7.27 29.60
C ASN A 741 24.50 8.65 29.39
N GLY A 742 23.71 8.80 28.33
CA GLY A 742 22.87 9.98 28.15
C GLY A 742 22.01 10.22 29.39
N GLN A 743 22.10 11.43 29.94
CA GLN A 743 21.50 11.78 31.22
C GLN A 743 20.08 12.32 31.04
N LEU A 744 19.25 12.24 32.09
CA LEU A 744 18.03 13.05 32.22
C LEU A 744 18.40 14.49 32.57
N SER A 745 19.16 15.14 31.69
CA SER A 745 19.73 16.46 31.88
C SER A 745 19.68 17.25 30.57
N LEU A 746 19.87 18.57 30.66
CA LEU A 746 20.13 19.42 29.50
C LEU A 746 21.62 19.54 29.18
N GLU A 747 22.49 19.07 30.09
CA GLU A 747 23.94 19.00 29.92
C GLU A 747 24.34 17.67 29.29
N GLY A 748 25.45 17.70 28.55
CA GLY A 748 26.05 16.52 27.95
C GLY A 748 26.44 15.46 28.98
N ALA A 749 26.41 14.20 28.57
CA ALA A 749 26.98 13.12 29.40
C ALA A 749 28.49 13.29 29.49
N THR A 750 29.08 13.14 30.68
CA THR A 750 30.52 13.38 30.88
C THR A 750 31.36 12.22 30.36
N GLY A 751 32.41 12.53 29.60
CA GLY A 751 33.40 11.56 29.14
C GLY A 751 34.14 10.88 30.30
N GLY A 752 34.51 9.62 30.13
CA GLY A 752 35.31 8.89 31.12
C GLY A 752 36.66 9.58 31.33
N SER A 753 37.01 9.88 32.59
CA SER A 753 38.22 10.65 32.90
C SER A 753 38.72 10.34 34.32
N SER A 754 39.51 9.27 34.45
CA SER A 754 40.24 8.99 35.69
C SER A 754 41.58 9.75 35.78
N ILE A 755 42.29 9.62 36.92
CA ILE A 755 43.65 10.16 37.12
C ILE A 755 44.70 9.31 36.36
N ALA A 756 44.29 8.24 35.67
CA ALA A 756 45.21 7.39 34.92
C ALA A 756 45.68 8.07 33.63
N CYS A 757 46.83 7.64 33.13
CA CYS A 757 47.49 8.19 31.96
C CYS A 757 46.78 7.93 30.61
N GLY A 758 45.51 7.50 30.62
CA GLY A 758 44.71 7.27 29.42
C GLY A 758 44.18 8.57 28.82
N GLY A 759 43.81 8.55 27.54
CA GLY A 759 43.08 9.66 26.93
C GLY A 759 41.64 9.71 27.44
N ALA A 760 41.19 10.88 27.90
CA ALA A 760 39.81 11.05 28.37
C ALA A 760 38.80 10.88 27.23
N GLY A 761 37.62 10.35 27.55
CA GLY A 761 36.51 10.27 26.61
C GLY A 761 35.92 11.63 26.29
N GLY A 762 35.27 11.76 25.13
CA GLY A 762 34.52 12.95 24.74
C GLY A 762 33.11 12.95 25.31
N ASP A 763 32.60 14.13 25.69
CA ASP A 763 31.26 14.29 26.23
C ASP A 763 30.16 13.98 25.20
N GLY A 764 29.04 13.41 25.65
CA GLY A 764 27.86 13.15 24.81
C GLY A 764 27.08 14.44 24.51
N ALA A 765 26.42 14.52 23.36
CA ALA A 765 25.67 15.72 22.99
C ALA A 765 24.31 15.82 23.71
N ALA A 766 23.93 17.04 24.10
CA ALA A 766 22.66 17.40 24.71
C ALA A 766 22.25 18.83 24.32
N LEU A 767 21.15 19.36 24.87
CA LEU A 767 20.65 20.69 24.52
C LEU A 767 21.67 21.82 24.73
N ASN A 768 22.34 21.86 25.89
CA ASN A 768 23.32 22.90 26.21
C ASN A 768 24.67 22.65 25.51
N ASP A 769 24.95 21.38 25.19
CA ASP A 769 26.18 20.90 24.57
C ASP A 769 25.84 20.16 23.26
N PRO A 770 25.38 20.87 22.21
CA PRO A 770 24.75 20.25 21.04
C PRO A 770 25.72 19.54 20.10
N ALA A 771 27.03 19.77 20.27
CA ALA A 771 28.07 19.08 19.55
C ALA A 771 28.72 18.05 20.48
N PRO A 772 28.85 16.78 20.07
CA PRO A 772 29.54 15.80 20.88
C PRO A 772 31.02 16.14 21.01
N GLY A 773 31.59 15.85 22.18
CA GLY A 773 33.01 15.98 22.44
C GLY A 773 33.82 14.96 21.65
N ASN A 774 34.97 15.40 21.13
CA ASN A 774 35.99 14.47 20.67
C ASN A 774 36.68 13.85 21.88
N GLY A 775 37.19 12.63 21.73
CA GLY A 775 38.11 12.07 22.72
C GLY A 775 39.34 12.96 22.88
N ALA A 776 40.01 12.87 24.03
CA ALA A 776 41.22 13.61 24.32
C ALA A 776 42.48 12.74 24.20
N ALA A 777 43.61 13.43 24.00
CA ALA A 777 44.92 12.82 24.10
C ALA A 777 45.22 12.39 25.54
N PRO A 778 45.98 11.30 25.76
CA PRO A 778 46.49 10.94 27.08
C PRO A 778 47.41 12.03 27.65
N SER A 779 47.37 12.20 28.99
CA SER A 779 48.28 13.12 29.69
C SER A 779 49.74 12.69 29.52
N THR A 780 50.62 13.64 29.18
CA THR A 780 52.07 13.38 29.00
C THR A 780 52.88 13.63 30.27
N VAL A 781 52.29 14.24 31.30
CA VAL A 781 52.99 14.63 32.52
C VAL A 781 52.93 13.49 33.54
N GLY A 782 54.07 12.83 33.79
CA GLY A 782 54.17 11.73 34.77
C GLY A 782 53.76 10.34 34.25
N CYS A 783 53.54 10.22 32.93
CA CYS A 783 52.99 9.05 32.29
C CYS A 783 54.01 8.34 31.36
N PRO A 784 54.02 6.99 31.32
CA PRO A 784 54.82 6.25 30.32
C PRO A 784 54.45 6.61 28.87
N ALA A 785 55.40 6.48 27.95
CA ALA A 785 55.13 6.59 26.51
C ALA A 785 54.19 5.48 26.02
N ASN A 786 53.44 5.70 24.93
CA ASN A 786 52.54 4.73 24.29
C ASN A 786 51.22 4.52 25.04
N MET A 787 50.41 5.59 25.15
CA MET A 787 49.10 5.55 25.82
C MET A 787 47.93 5.54 24.82
N PRO A 788 46.87 4.76 25.06
CA PRO A 788 45.66 4.73 24.24
C PRO A 788 44.86 6.04 24.27
N GLY A 789 44.18 6.34 23.16
CA GLY A 789 43.26 7.47 23.05
C GLY A 789 41.88 7.20 23.64
N GLY A 790 41.20 8.26 24.08
CA GLY A 790 39.81 8.19 24.53
C GLY A 790 38.81 8.16 23.37
N GLY A 791 37.64 7.57 23.62
CA GLY A 791 36.56 7.49 22.63
C GLY A 791 35.83 8.83 22.44
N GLY A 792 35.22 9.04 21.28
CA GLY A 792 34.38 10.22 21.00
C GLY A 792 32.97 10.08 21.58
N GLY A 793 32.31 11.20 21.90
CA GLY A 793 30.93 11.22 22.39
C GLY A 793 29.88 11.01 21.29
N GLY A 794 28.71 10.50 21.67
CA GLY A 794 27.58 10.27 20.75
C GLY A 794 26.75 11.53 20.49
N ALA A 795 26.17 11.61 19.30
CA ALA A 795 25.26 12.70 18.92
C ALA A 795 23.93 12.66 19.72
N MET A 796 23.21 13.78 19.77
CA MET A 796 21.85 13.84 20.29
C MET A 796 20.86 13.25 19.29
N GLY A 797 19.76 12.70 19.79
CA GLY A 797 18.67 12.12 19.01
C GLY A 797 17.73 13.17 18.39
N ARG A 798 16.55 12.74 17.93
CA ARG A 798 15.49 13.66 17.46
C ARG A 798 14.19 13.43 18.20
N ILE A 799 13.47 14.53 18.42
CA ILE A 799 12.15 14.54 19.05
C ILE A 799 11.22 15.31 18.14
N ARG A 800 10.09 14.70 17.78
CA ARG A 800 9.04 15.32 16.98
C ARG A 800 7.70 15.20 17.70
N VAL A 801 6.93 16.28 17.65
CA VAL A 801 5.62 16.34 18.31
C VAL A 801 4.61 16.96 17.35
N ASN A 802 3.54 16.23 17.02
CA ASN A 802 2.48 16.65 16.10
C ASN A 802 1.15 16.84 16.84
N GLY A 803 0.61 18.07 16.89
CA GLY A 803 -0.69 18.39 17.50
C GLY A 803 -1.67 19.05 16.51
N PHE A 804 -2.89 18.50 16.36
CA PHE A 804 -3.79 18.84 15.23
C PHE A 804 -5.00 19.75 15.57
N ASP A 805 -5.60 19.71 16.78
CA ASP A 805 -6.82 20.47 17.15
C ASP A 805 -6.58 21.45 18.33
N GLY A 806 -5.84 22.53 18.07
CA GLY A 806 -5.56 23.58 19.07
C GLY A 806 -4.20 23.49 19.78
N GLY A 807 -3.26 22.73 19.21
CA GLY A 807 -1.82 22.87 19.45
C GLY A 807 -1.27 22.23 20.73
N CYS A 808 0.06 22.10 20.77
CA CYS A 808 0.77 21.61 21.95
C CYS A 808 0.84 22.68 23.04
N MET A 809 0.52 22.30 24.27
CA MET A 809 0.70 23.14 25.46
C MET A 809 1.71 22.50 26.40
N PHE A 810 2.97 22.90 26.26
CA PHE A 810 4.02 22.43 27.16
C PHE A 810 4.28 23.42 28.29
N HIS A 811 4.30 22.91 29.51
CA HIS A 811 4.70 23.66 30.70
C HIS A 811 6.12 24.23 30.54
N ASN A 812 6.39 25.41 31.09
CA ASN A 812 7.70 26.08 30.96
C ASN A 812 8.86 25.33 31.65
N GLN A 813 8.55 24.43 32.57
CA GLN A 813 9.50 23.56 33.27
C GLN A 813 9.66 22.18 32.63
N SER A 814 9.03 21.92 31.48
CA SER A 814 9.28 20.72 30.68
C SER A 814 10.64 20.81 29.99
N TRP A 815 11.46 19.78 30.14
CA TRP A 815 12.75 19.69 29.46
C TRP A 815 12.61 19.01 28.10
N PHE A 816 13.26 19.61 27.10
CA PHE A 816 13.40 19.06 25.76
C PHE A 816 14.88 19.01 25.46
N SER A 817 15.41 17.85 25.12
CA SER A 817 16.79 17.74 24.66
C SER A 817 16.82 16.71 23.53
N PRO A 818 16.99 17.13 22.25
CA PRO A 818 17.44 18.46 21.78
C PRO A 818 16.42 19.60 21.92
N ALA A 819 16.88 20.84 21.66
CA ALA A 819 16.07 22.05 21.73
C ALA A 819 14.89 22.05 20.75
N ARG A 820 13.77 22.63 21.19
CA ARG A 820 12.58 22.83 20.36
C ARG A 820 12.87 23.82 19.23
N THR A 821 12.51 23.46 18.01
CA THR A 821 12.69 24.29 16.81
C THR A 821 11.41 25.01 16.36
N GLY A 822 10.23 24.63 16.85
CA GLY A 822 8.93 25.25 16.53
C GLY A 822 8.47 26.29 17.57
N VAL A 823 7.94 27.42 17.10
CA VAL A 823 7.26 28.47 17.89
C VAL A 823 5.99 28.90 17.15
N GLY A 824 4.80 28.54 17.64
CA GLY A 824 3.53 29.00 17.07
C GLY A 824 2.32 28.12 17.38
N SER A 825 1.11 28.63 17.15
CA SER A 825 -0.20 28.05 17.52
C SER A 825 -0.62 26.79 16.75
N GLY A 826 0.29 26.15 16.03
CA GLY A 826 0.18 24.80 15.49
C GLY A 826 1.50 24.09 15.80
N CYS A 827 1.43 22.90 16.36
CA CYS A 827 2.61 22.20 16.89
C CYS A 827 3.06 21.12 15.94
N GLN A 828 4.19 21.39 15.31
CA GLN A 828 4.96 20.48 14.50
C GLN A 828 6.44 20.73 14.80
#